data_AF-A0A2B4SD90-F1
#
_entry.id   AF-A0A2B4SD90-F1
#
_cell.length_a   1.000
_cell.length_b   1.000
_cell.length_c   1.000
_cell.angle_alpha   90.00
_cell.angle_beta   90.00
_cell.angle_gamma   90.00
#
_symmetry.space_group_name_H-M   'P 1'
#
loop_
_entity.id
_entity.type
_entity.pdbx_description
1 polymer ?
#
loop_
_entity_poly.entity_id
_entity_poly.type
_entity_poly.pdbx_seq_one_letter_code
_entity_poly.pdbx_strand_id
1 'polypeptide(L)'
;MASTSHSFVPAGPESELTIPKYSNWLAVGHALITVLCNGLRPYVKREMNSLYEHIQKTVEALPGAGPCQCENLARHDLGKCAWACELITYHRGPKPQWKQSDPRKWTDPNLGPWEIAKLYIPDLGPGSIINGADDMDITGILNLMYWCKQFTIPQPLVEDVREARNTKWAHVPKLELTDKDRQAVFNAIKKLLGDSQFDGDDAALTAREKILNYVSDAQTVEAQVLIQYTNETERDLSNIKNELKSLTTDLEHNEEFRRQLGESLGNVEMALENVDKRMQASHLEHDKRLRMLFESLHNMATALENVNRRMQEKITLRRLVQNGILFVEYCLIMCSWGLRLRARLLAPWLIILFLCNCFTSLDRRSFEDALVLPYETIGCFQDHGDRAIPTLEGQDSILDGSYNTRLEAINKCYQAAKKRGFQMFAVQNGGWCASSAFAIGTFTKYGKSSACKSDGEGGPWANQVYYIKGYQAVGCYKDTSDHPMETLEGKDSILDGAYSSRENPIAKCAVAALRKGYNLFAIQDGGLCAASAIVPQTFDKYGKSTTCKGDRKGGPRAKNVYVVNPLVLPYETIGCYQDHGDRAIPTLEGQDSILDGSYKVRLEAINKCYQAAKKRGFQVFAVQDGGWCATSASAAKTFTKYGKSSACKSDGKGGPWANQVYYIKAYVAVGCYMEKQDRAIETLEGKDSILKDSYNSRENPIAKCAVAAMRKGYSMFAVQDGGLCAAGVTAPQTFDKYGKSTYCEVDGTGGPGAINVYLMKEYEVVGCYKDKQDRAIETLEGKDSILDGAYNSRAKPIAKCALAAMRQGYSMFAVQNGGWCAATATALQTFNEYGKSTGCKADGEGGPWANNVYILRRTFL
;
A
#
# COMPACT_ATOMS: atom_id res chain seq x y z
N MET A 1 22.93 39.29 15.58
CA MET A 1 23.69 38.38 14.70
C MET A 1 22.94 37.06 14.67
N ALA A 2 22.22 36.83 13.58
CA ALA A 2 21.33 35.68 13.41
C ALA A 2 21.95 34.71 12.39
N SER A 3 21.91 33.41 12.66
CA SER A 3 22.19 32.37 11.68
C SER A 3 21.17 31.24 11.82
N THR A 4 20.30 31.15 10.82
CA THR A 4 19.29 30.12 10.58
C THR A 4 19.88 29.01 9.70
N SER A 5 19.54 27.74 9.96
CA SER A 5 19.86 26.60 9.09
C SER A 5 18.62 25.72 8.87
N HIS A 6 18.32 25.50 7.59
CA HIS A 6 17.13 24.87 7.03
C HIS A 6 17.07 23.34 7.18
N SER A 7 15.85 22.81 7.34
CA SER A 7 15.46 21.39 7.28
C SER A 7 14.67 21.10 6.00
N PHE A 8 14.99 20.01 5.30
CA PHE A 8 14.32 19.53 4.07
C PHE A 8 13.49 18.26 4.36
N VAL A 9 12.23 18.24 3.91
CA VAL A 9 11.33 17.07 3.81
C VAL A 9 10.84 17.02 2.35
N PRO A 10 10.78 15.86 1.66
CA PRO A 10 10.31 15.80 0.28
C PRO A 10 8.78 15.77 0.21
N ALA A 11 8.26 16.67 -0.59
CA ALA A 11 6.87 17.01 -0.80
C ALA A 11 6.23 16.15 -1.91
N GLY A 12 5.00 15.66 -1.71
CA GLY A 12 4.06 15.38 -2.81
C GLY A 12 3.49 16.68 -3.40
N PRO A 13 2.68 16.63 -4.48
CA PRO A 13 2.25 17.81 -5.24
C PRO A 13 1.52 18.87 -4.39
N GLU A 14 0.84 18.48 -3.30
CA GLU A 14 0.19 19.41 -2.37
C GLU A 14 1.12 20.05 -1.35
N SER A 15 2.29 19.46 -1.08
CA SER A 15 3.29 20.05 -0.17
C SER A 15 4.21 21.07 -0.85
N GLU A 16 4.15 21.22 -2.18
CA GLU A 16 4.80 22.33 -2.87
C GLU A 16 4.05 23.66 -2.68
N LEU A 17 2.74 23.63 -2.41
CA LEU A 17 1.89 24.82 -2.21
C LEU A 17 2.19 25.63 -0.94
N THR A 18 3.03 25.12 -0.02
CA THR A 18 3.49 25.89 1.15
C THR A 18 4.83 26.59 0.94
N ILE A 19 5.42 26.46 -0.26
CA ILE A 19 6.62 27.17 -0.67
C ILE A 19 6.17 28.44 -1.40
N PRO A 20 6.40 29.66 -0.85
CA PRO A 20 5.97 30.91 -1.47
C PRO A 20 6.38 31.04 -2.95
N LYS A 21 7.49 30.43 -3.33
CA LYS A 21 7.98 30.44 -4.70
C LYS A 21 7.16 29.57 -5.67
N TYR A 22 6.65 28.42 -5.24
CA TYR A 22 5.83 27.56 -6.09
C TYR A 22 4.44 28.18 -6.29
N SER A 23 3.86 28.73 -5.21
CA SER A 23 2.63 29.51 -5.28
C SER A 23 2.73 30.68 -6.28
N ASN A 24 3.85 31.41 -6.26
CA ASN A 24 4.12 32.46 -7.24
C ASN A 24 4.19 31.95 -8.69
N TRP A 25 4.77 30.77 -8.90
CA TRP A 25 4.83 30.14 -10.22
C TRP A 25 3.43 29.75 -10.73
N LEU A 26 2.56 29.22 -9.85
CA LEU A 26 1.16 28.91 -10.15
C LEU A 26 0.34 30.17 -10.47
N ALA A 27 0.48 31.22 -9.66
CA ALA A 27 -0.21 32.49 -9.87
C ALA A 27 0.14 33.12 -11.23
N VAL A 28 1.41 33.06 -11.63
CA VAL A 28 1.85 33.50 -12.96
C VAL A 28 1.31 32.61 -14.07
N GLY A 29 1.28 31.30 -13.87
CA GLY A 29 0.68 30.35 -14.82
C GLY A 29 -0.79 30.68 -15.09
N HIS A 30 -1.57 30.90 -14.04
CA HIS A 30 -2.98 31.29 -14.15
C HIS A 30 -3.17 32.63 -14.87
N ALA A 31 -2.37 33.63 -14.51
CA ALA A 31 -2.41 34.94 -15.17
C ALA A 31 -2.13 34.86 -16.67
N LEU A 32 -1.16 34.04 -17.10
CA LEU A 32 -0.78 33.88 -18.51
C LEU A 32 -1.76 33.02 -19.30
N ILE A 33 -2.02 31.80 -18.82
CA ILE A 33 -2.72 30.76 -19.59
C ILE A 33 -4.23 30.94 -19.51
N THR A 34 -4.75 31.50 -18.42
CA THR A 34 -6.18 31.65 -18.21
C THR A 34 -6.61 33.10 -18.43
N VAL A 35 -6.13 34.02 -17.60
CA VAL A 35 -6.64 35.39 -17.57
C VAL A 35 -6.28 36.14 -18.85
N LEU A 36 -4.99 36.18 -19.19
CA LEU A 36 -4.51 36.87 -20.37
C LEU A 36 -4.97 36.18 -21.65
N CYS A 37 -4.83 34.85 -21.74
CA CYS A 37 -5.26 34.09 -22.93
C CYS A 37 -6.74 34.37 -23.27
N ASN A 38 -7.64 34.23 -22.30
CA ASN A 38 -9.06 34.49 -22.51
C ASN A 38 -9.35 35.97 -22.82
N GLY A 39 -8.60 36.89 -22.22
CA GLY A 39 -8.73 38.32 -22.50
C GLY A 39 -8.36 38.69 -23.95
N LEU A 40 -7.38 38.00 -24.54
CA LEU A 40 -6.89 38.30 -25.89
C LEU A 40 -7.70 37.64 -27.02
N ARG A 41 -8.41 36.54 -26.74
CA ARG A 41 -9.12 35.77 -27.78
C ARG A 41 -10.12 36.58 -28.61
N PRO A 42 -11.00 37.42 -28.02
CA PRO A 42 -11.94 38.22 -28.81
C PRO A 42 -11.24 39.21 -29.75
N TYR A 43 -10.19 39.87 -29.24
CA TYR A 43 -9.35 40.77 -30.02
C TYR A 43 -8.69 40.03 -31.20
N VAL A 44 -8.05 38.89 -30.94
CA VAL A 44 -7.43 38.06 -31.99
C VAL A 44 -8.44 37.63 -33.04
N LYS A 45 -9.62 37.20 -32.61
CA LYS A 45 -10.70 36.80 -33.53
C LYS A 45 -11.13 37.96 -34.43
N ARG A 46 -11.35 39.15 -33.87
CA ARG A 46 -11.70 40.35 -34.64
C ARG A 46 -10.62 40.69 -35.66
N GLU A 47 -9.37 40.76 -35.23
CA GLU A 47 -8.25 41.13 -36.10
C GLU A 47 -7.99 40.11 -37.20
N MET A 48 -8.08 38.81 -36.91
CA MET A 48 -7.90 37.77 -37.93
C MET A 48 -9.02 37.76 -38.96
N ASN A 49 -10.27 38.00 -38.54
CA ASN A 49 -11.39 38.14 -39.47
C ASN A 49 -11.23 39.39 -40.34
N SER A 50 -10.80 40.52 -39.76
CA SER A 50 -10.53 41.75 -40.52
C SER A 50 -9.41 41.56 -41.54
N LEU A 51 -8.32 40.90 -41.14
CA LEU A 51 -7.23 40.53 -42.04
C LEU A 51 -7.72 39.64 -43.19
N TYR A 52 -8.53 38.63 -42.87
CA TYR A 52 -9.07 37.70 -43.85
C TYR A 52 -9.91 38.42 -44.92
N GLU A 53 -10.84 39.28 -44.50
CA GLU A 53 -11.67 40.06 -45.42
C GLU A 53 -10.83 40.99 -46.31
N HIS A 54 -9.76 41.58 -45.77
CA HIS A 54 -8.87 42.44 -46.53
C HIS A 54 -8.07 41.65 -47.57
N ILE A 55 -7.52 40.49 -47.18
CA ILE A 55 -6.77 39.62 -48.09
C ILE A 55 -7.69 39.12 -49.20
N GLN A 56 -8.90 38.66 -48.90
CA GLN A 56 -9.85 38.20 -49.91
C GLN A 56 -10.09 39.26 -50.99
N LYS A 57 -10.43 40.50 -50.57
CA LYS A 57 -10.65 41.63 -51.48
C LYS A 57 -9.42 41.95 -52.34
N THR A 58 -8.23 41.86 -51.74
CA THR A 58 -6.98 42.19 -52.44
C THR A 58 -6.60 41.10 -53.43
N VAL A 59 -6.72 39.82 -53.04
CA VAL A 59 -6.41 38.67 -53.90
C VAL A 59 -7.36 38.58 -55.09
N GLU A 60 -8.64 38.92 -54.91
CA GLU A 60 -9.62 39.01 -56.01
C GLU A 60 -9.21 40.03 -57.09
N ALA A 61 -8.47 41.08 -56.71
CA ALA A 61 -7.99 42.11 -57.63
C ALA A 61 -6.64 41.78 -58.31
N LEU A 62 -5.96 40.69 -57.92
CA LEU A 62 -4.65 40.32 -58.43
C LEU A 62 -4.70 39.38 -59.66
N PRO A 63 -3.73 39.46 -60.60
CA PRO A 63 -3.59 38.48 -61.67
C PRO A 63 -3.32 37.07 -61.11
N GLY A 64 -4.16 36.10 -61.47
CA GLY A 64 -4.12 34.75 -60.88
C GLY A 64 -5.07 34.56 -59.68
N ALA A 65 -6.10 35.40 -59.56
CA ALA A 65 -7.19 35.25 -58.60
C ALA A 65 -7.81 33.84 -58.63
N GLY A 66 -7.95 33.22 -57.46
CA GLY A 66 -8.49 31.87 -57.29
C GLY A 66 -7.79 31.10 -56.16
N PRO A 67 -8.22 29.85 -55.88
CA PRO A 67 -7.57 28.99 -54.89
C PRO A 67 -6.12 28.70 -55.28
N CYS A 68 -5.23 28.55 -54.28
CA CYS A 68 -3.83 28.24 -54.52
C CYS A 68 -3.64 26.94 -55.33
N GLN A 69 -2.90 27.02 -56.44
CA GLN A 69 -2.58 25.89 -57.33
C GLN A 69 -1.12 25.37 -57.19
N CYS A 70 -0.40 25.77 -56.15
CA CYS A 70 0.99 25.32 -55.96
C CYS A 70 1.03 23.81 -55.65
N GLU A 71 1.80 23.04 -56.43
CA GLU A 71 1.95 21.59 -56.22
C GLU A 71 2.65 21.24 -54.90
N ASN A 72 3.55 22.10 -54.43
CA ASN A 72 4.27 21.92 -53.17
C ASN A 72 3.69 22.81 -52.07
N LEU A 73 2.93 22.21 -51.15
CA LEU A 73 2.29 22.90 -50.03
C LEU A 73 3.28 23.53 -49.02
N ALA A 74 4.58 23.18 -49.09
CA ALA A 74 5.62 23.75 -48.24
C ALA A 74 6.41 24.89 -48.92
N ARG A 75 6.21 25.15 -50.22
CA ARG A 75 6.91 26.21 -50.99
C ARG A 75 6.00 26.83 -52.04
N HIS A 76 5.65 28.09 -51.85
CA HIS A 76 4.82 28.84 -52.80
C HIS A 76 5.67 29.71 -53.75
N ASP A 77 5.27 29.78 -55.02
CA ASP A 77 5.81 30.71 -56.01
C ASP A 77 5.08 32.05 -55.90
N LEU A 78 5.74 33.05 -55.32
CA LEU A 78 5.17 34.39 -55.10
C LEU A 78 4.83 35.12 -56.41
N GLY A 79 5.41 34.70 -57.55
CA GLY A 79 5.08 35.27 -58.86
C GLY A 79 3.82 34.69 -59.49
N LYS A 80 3.28 33.58 -58.96
CA LYS A 80 2.13 32.85 -59.54
C LYS A 80 0.98 32.62 -58.58
N CYS A 81 1.21 32.68 -57.27
CA CYS A 81 0.19 32.47 -56.25
C CYS A 81 -0.21 33.81 -55.63
N ALA A 82 -1.35 34.36 -56.06
CA ALA A 82 -1.87 35.64 -55.55
C ALA A 82 -2.04 35.64 -54.01
N TRP A 83 -2.56 34.54 -53.46
CA TRP A 83 -2.64 34.37 -52.01
C TRP A 83 -1.28 34.43 -51.30
N ALA A 84 -0.28 33.67 -51.75
CA ALA A 84 1.03 33.66 -51.10
C ALA A 84 1.76 35.01 -51.25
N CYS A 85 1.58 35.68 -52.39
CA CYS A 85 2.10 37.03 -52.66
C CYS A 85 1.54 38.05 -51.67
N GLU A 86 0.25 37.96 -51.35
CA GLU A 86 -0.37 38.87 -50.37
C GLU A 86 -0.03 38.47 -48.92
N LEU A 87 -0.13 37.18 -48.58
CA LEU A 87 0.11 36.68 -47.23
C LEU A 87 1.52 36.99 -46.71
N ILE A 88 2.54 36.98 -47.58
CA ILE A 88 3.91 37.30 -47.14
C ILE A 88 4.07 38.78 -46.74
N THR A 89 3.24 39.70 -47.27
CA THR A 89 3.35 41.14 -46.97
C THR A 89 3.00 41.43 -45.51
N TYR A 90 2.13 40.63 -44.92
CA TYR A 90 1.68 40.73 -43.53
C TYR A 90 2.64 40.08 -42.54
N HIS A 91 3.69 39.39 -42.98
CA HIS A 91 4.67 38.82 -42.07
C HIS A 91 5.76 39.86 -41.74
N ARG A 92 6.12 40.00 -40.46
CA ARG A 92 7.13 40.97 -40.01
C ARG A 92 8.57 40.53 -40.27
N GLY A 93 8.81 39.24 -40.46
CA GLY A 93 10.06 38.66 -40.96
C GLY A 93 9.93 38.02 -42.35
N PRO A 94 10.99 37.38 -42.88
CA PRO A 94 10.99 36.82 -44.24
C PRO A 94 10.45 35.38 -44.36
N LYS A 95 9.89 34.78 -43.29
CA LYS A 95 9.63 33.32 -43.24
C LYS A 95 8.25 32.98 -42.65
N PRO A 96 7.16 33.10 -43.42
CA PRO A 96 5.90 32.46 -43.05
C PRO A 96 6.04 30.93 -43.01
N GLN A 97 5.30 30.29 -42.12
CA GLN A 97 5.33 28.83 -41.93
C GLN A 97 4.37 28.11 -42.89
N TRP A 98 4.73 28.08 -44.17
CA TRP A 98 3.88 27.51 -45.23
C TRP A 98 3.48 26.05 -44.99
N LYS A 99 4.40 25.23 -44.47
CA LYS A 99 4.22 23.77 -44.30
C LYS A 99 3.06 23.39 -43.38
N GLN A 100 2.69 24.24 -42.43
CA GLN A 100 1.66 23.93 -41.41
C GLN A 100 0.29 24.52 -41.72
N SER A 101 0.16 25.27 -42.80
CA SER A 101 -1.11 25.81 -43.28
C SER A 101 -1.62 24.97 -44.45
N ASP A 102 -2.91 24.67 -44.49
CA ASP A 102 -3.53 24.05 -45.66
C ASP A 102 -4.03 25.12 -46.64
N PRO A 103 -3.31 25.41 -47.74
CA PRO A 103 -3.68 26.48 -48.65
C PRO A 103 -4.98 26.23 -49.42
N ARG A 104 -5.49 24.99 -49.42
CA ARG A 104 -6.79 24.66 -50.03
C ARG A 104 -7.96 25.23 -49.23
N LYS A 105 -7.72 25.58 -47.96
CA LYS A 105 -8.73 26.12 -47.04
C LYS A 105 -8.63 27.64 -46.87
N TRP A 106 -7.66 28.31 -47.51
CA TRP A 106 -7.54 29.77 -47.43
C TRP A 106 -8.75 30.50 -47.98
N THR A 107 -9.57 29.89 -48.83
CA THR A 107 -10.80 30.52 -49.34
C THR A 107 -12.03 30.20 -48.48
N ASP A 108 -11.90 29.36 -47.45
CA ASP A 108 -13.02 28.99 -46.58
C ASP A 108 -13.29 30.13 -45.57
N PRO A 109 -14.50 30.70 -45.52
CA PRO A 109 -14.79 31.82 -44.64
C PRO A 109 -14.72 31.48 -43.14
N ASN A 110 -14.86 30.20 -42.77
CA ASN A 110 -14.81 29.74 -41.38
C ASN A 110 -13.41 29.28 -40.98
N LEU A 111 -12.69 28.60 -41.88
CA LEU A 111 -11.37 28.01 -41.59
C LEU A 111 -10.19 28.85 -42.12
N GLY A 112 -10.41 29.66 -43.15
CA GLY A 112 -9.41 30.48 -43.82
C GLY A 112 -8.65 31.43 -42.87
N PRO A 113 -9.31 32.23 -42.02
CA PRO A 113 -8.62 33.08 -41.04
C PRO A 113 -7.62 32.29 -40.19
N TRP A 114 -7.97 31.07 -39.80
CA TRP A 114 -7.18 30.25 -38.87
C TRP A 114 -6.08 29.46 -39.56
N GLU A 115 -6.30 29.01 -40.80
CA GLU A 115 -5.22 28.46 -41.63
C GLU A 115 -4.19 29.53 -41.98
N ILE A 116 -4.61 30.79 -42.17
CA ILE A 116 -3.73 31.94 -42.34
C ILE A 116 -2.98 32.26 -41.04
N ALA A 117 -3.63 32.21 -39.89
CA ALA A 117 -2.98 32.44 -38.59
C ALA A 117 -1.76 31.53 -38.38
N LYS A 118 -1.85 30.25 -38.78
CA LYS A 118 -0.74 29.29 -38.70
C LYS A 118 0.52 29.78 -39.42
N LEU A 119 0.42 30.62 -40.44
CA LEU A 119 1.60 31.12 -41.17
C LEU A 119 2.50 32.02 -40.31
N TYR A 120 1.97 32.62 -39.25
CA TYR A 120 2.67 33.59 -38.38
C TYR A 120 3.04 33.01 -37.03
N ILE A 121 2.74 31.74 -36.77
CA ILE A 121 3.05 31.06 -35.53
C ILE A 121 4.25 30.13 -35.77
N PRO A 122 5.27 30.11 -34.90
CA PRO A 122 6.37 29.12 -34.99
C PRO A 122 5.88 27.67 -35.01
N ASP A 123 6.75 26.74 -35.41
CA ASP A 123 6.45 25.31 -35.65
C ASP A 123 5.40 24.73 -34.68
N LEU A 124 4.23 24.42 -35.23
CA LEU A 124 3.16 23.69 -34.56
C LEU A 124 3.51 22.19 -34.58
N GLY A 125 3.16 21.49 -33.50
CA GLY A 125 3.36 20.03 -33.44
C GLY A 125 2.60 19.30 -34.55
N PRO A 126 3.03 18.08 -34.95
CA PRO A 126 2.31 17.30 -35.95
C PRO A 126 0.85 17.08 -35.52
N GLY A 127 -0.11 17.53 -36.32
CA GLY A 127 -1.55 17.35 -36.07
C GLY A 127 -2.24 18.47 -35.28
N SER A 128 -1.59 19.62 -35.03
CA SER A 128 -2.25 20.79 -34.41
C SER A 128 -3.40 21.33 -35.26
N ILE A 129 -4.60 21.37 -34.68
CA ILE A 129 -5.81 21.92 -35.30
C ILE A 129 -6.10 23.30 -34.68
N ILE A 130 -6.24 24.31 -35.53
CA ILE A 130 -6.66 25.66 -35.11
C ILE A 130 -7.82 26.03 -36.03
N ASN A 131 -9.03 26.04 -35.49
CA ASN A 131 -10.28 26.43 -36.16
C ASN A 131 -10.86 27.72 -35.57
N GLY A 132 -10.22 28.27 -34.53
CA GLY A 132 -10.70 29.41 -33.77
C GLY A 132 -9.61 29.98 -32.86
N ALA A 133 -9.82 31.19 -32.36
CA ALA A 133 -8.98 31.77 -31.31
C ALA A 133 -9.00 30.91 -30.03
N ASP A 134 -10.09 30.17 -29.79
CA ASP A 134 -10.23 29.29 -28.64
C ASP A 134 -9.32 28.06 -28.68
N ASP A 135 -8.88 27.64 -29.87
CA ASP A 135 -7.93 26.54 -30.06
C ASP A 135 -6.47 26.99 -29.87
N MET A 136 -6.23 28.29 -29.74
CA MET A 136 -4.89 28.85 -29.55
C MET A 136 -4.57 28.96 -28.06
N ASP A 137 -3.38 28.48 -27.70
CA ASP A 137 -2.78 28.75 -26.40
C ASP A 137 -2.17 30.16 -26.36
N ILE A 138 -1.77 30.60 -25.18
CA ILE A 138 -1.18 31.93 -25.02
C ILE A 138 0.09 32.10 -25.87
N THR A 139 0.83 31.02 -26.10
CA THR A 139 2.04 31.01 -26.94
C THR A 139 1.71 31.32 -28.39
N GLY A 140 0.70 30.66 -28.94
CA GLY A 140 0.19 30.89 -30.29
C GLY A 140 -0.31 32.30 -30.46
N ILE A 141 -1.11 32.80 -29.51
CA ILE A 141 -1.66 34.16 -29.53
C ILE A 141 -0.54 35.21 -29.54
N LEU A 142 0.40 35.12 -28.60
CA LEU A 142 1.48 36.11 -28.50
C LEU A 142 2.40 36.06 -29.72
N ASN A 143 2.67 34.88 -30.29
CA ASN A 143 3.47 34.75 -31.50
C ASN A 143 2.75 35.32 -32.72
N LEU A 144 1.46 35.03 -32.88
CA LEU A 144 0.64 35.59 -33.95
C LEU A 144 0.64 37.12 -33.89
N MET A 145 0.35 37.68 -32.70
CA MET A 145 0.38 39.12 -32.45
C MET A 145 1.75 39.74 -32.69
N TYR A 146 2.83 38.99 -32.45
CA TYR A 146 4.20 39.47 -32.65
C TYR A 146 4.63 39.43 -34.12
N TRP A 147 4.30 38.38 -34.88
CA TRP A 147 4.80 38.18 -36.24
C TRP A 147 3.87 38.68 -37.35
N CYS A 148 2.57 38.85 -37.10
CA CYS A 148 1.60 39.35 -38.08
C CYS A 148 1.41 40.88 -37.96
N LYS A 149 1.55 41.60 -39.09
CA LYS A 149 1.44 43.06 -39.17
C LYS A 149 0.02 43.59 -38.93
N GLN A 150 -1.01 42.73 -39.02
CA GLN A 150 -2.39 43.11 -38.69
C GLN A 150 -2.48 43.67 -37.27
N PHE A 151 -1.73 43.10 -36.33
CA PHE A 151 -1.77 43.50 -34.93
C PHE A 151 -0.92 44.74 -34.71
N THR A 152 -1.53 45.91 -34.61
CA THR A 152 -0.84 47.21 -34.53
C THR A 152 -0.26 47.53 -33.14
N ILE A 153 -0.51 46.68 -32.14
CA ILE A 153 0.06 46.80 -30.80
C ILE A 153 1.59 46.89 -30.88
N PRO A 154 2.24 47.81 -30.13
CA PRO A 154 3.69 47.93 -30.12
C PRO A 154 4.38 46.61 -29.82
N GLN A 155 5.26 46.15 -30.73
CA GLN A 155 6.02 44.91 -30.58
C GLN A 155 6.73 44.76 -29.23
N PRO A 156 7.36 45.81 -28.65
CA PRO A 156 8.00 45.69 -27.33
C PRO A 156 7.04 45.22 -26.23
N LEU A 157 5.76 45.61 -26.26
CA LEU A 157 4.78 45.18 -25.25
C LEU A 157 4.46 43.70 -25.36
N VAL A 158 4.35 43.18 -26.59
CA VAL A 158 4.12 41.75 -26.84
C VAL A 158 5.39 40.95 -26.50
N GLU A 159 6.56 41.49 -26.83
CA GLU A 159 7.85 40.86 -26.54
C GLU A 159 8.14 40.76 -25.05
N ASP A 160 7.88 41.82 -24.28
CA ASP A 160 8.05 41.81 -22.81
C ASP A 160 7.28 40.64 -22.18
N VAL A 161 6.06 40.35 -22.65
CA VAL A 161 5.25 39.24 -22.15
C VAL A 161 5.78 37.88 -22.65
N ARG A 162 6.22 37.78 -23.91
CA ARG A 162 6.85 36.57 -24.47
C ARG A 162 8.13 36.20 -23.72
N GLU A 163 9.01 37.18 -23.50
CA GLU A 163 10.27 37.02 -22.79
C GLU A 163 10.02 36.64 -21.33
N ALA A 164 9.10 37.33 -20.65
CA ALA A 164 8.74 37.01 -19.27
C ALA A 164 8.17 35.59 -19.16
N ARG A 165 7.25 35.20 -20.05
CA ARG A 165 6.70 33.84 -20.11
C ARG A 165 7.79 32.80 -20.33
N ASN A 166 8.71 33.02 -21.27
CA ASN A 166 9.74 32.05 -21.61
C ASN A 166 10.83 31.94 -20.53
N THR A 167 11.36 33.07 -20.05
CA THR A 167 12.51 33.10 -19.14
C THR A 167 12.14 32.93 -17.67
N LYS A 168 10.91 33.30 -17.28
CA LYS A 168 10.47 33.29 -15.89
C LYS A 168 9.49 32.16 -15.56
N TRP A 169 8.75 31.63 -16.53
CA TRP A 169 7.69 30.65 -16.24
C TRP A 169 7.79 29.32 -17.00
N ALA A 170 7.97 29.34 -18.33
CA ALA A 170 7.89 28.15 -19.17
C ALA A 170 9.18 27.33 -19.26
N HIS A 171 10.36 27.96 -19.24
CA HIS A 171 11.65 27.29 -19.38
C HIS A 171 12.54 27.42 -18.14
N VAL A 172 11.92 27.40 -16.96
CA VAL A 172 12.64 27.45 -15.68
C VAL A 172 13.13 26.07 -15.23
N PRO A 173 14.30 25.97 -14.59
CA PRO A 173 14.86 24.70 -14.13
C PRO A 173 14.08 24.07 -12.96
N LYS A 174 13.23 24.86 -12.28
CA LYS A 174 12.34 24.46 -11.19
C LYS A 174 11.05 25.27 -11.28
N LEU A 175 9.93 24.69 -10.86
CA LEU A 175 8.61 25.33 -10.83
C LEU A 175 8.51 26.36 -9.69
N GLU A 176 9.50 27.24 -9.55
CA GLU A 176 9.64 28.19 -8.45
C GLU A 176 9.89 29.59 -9.00
N LEU A 177 9.18 30.59 -8.48
CA LEU A 177 9.25 31.97 -8.92
C LEU A 177 9.42 32.94 -7.73
N THR A 178 10.34 33.90 -7.80
CA THR A 178 10.47 34.93 -6.76
C THR A 178 9.34 35.95 -6.84
N ASP A 179 9.02 36.63 -5.73
CA ASP A 179 8.01 37.71 -5.74
C ASP A 179 8.36 38.83 -6.72
N LYS A 180 9.67 39.11 -6.89
CA LYS A 180 10.17 40.09 -7.86
C LYS A 180 9.88 39.65 -9.29
N ASP A 181 10.14 38.38 -9.61
CA ASP A 181 9.87 37.83 -10.95
C ASP A 181 8.36 37.74 -11.21
N ARG A 182 7.56 37.35 -10.20
CA ARG A 182 6.09 37.40 -10.25
C ARG A 182 5.59 38.79 -10.63
N GLN A 183 6.05 39.80 -9.90
CA GLN A 183 5.65 41.18 -10.13
C GLN A 183 6.09 41.69 -11.51
N ALA A 184 7.27 41.28 -11.99
CA ALA A 184 7.74 41.63 -13.32
C ALA A 184 6.81 41.08 -14.42
N VAL A 185 6.38 39.82 -14.30
CA VAL A 185 5.45 39.21 -15.26
C VAL A 185 4.10 39.93 -15.22
N PHE A 186 3.52 40.15 -14.04
CA PHE A 186 2.24 40.86 -13.94
C PHE A 186 2.30 42.29 -14.49
N ASN A 187 3.42 42.98 -14.27
CA ASN A 187 3.62 44.32 -14.83
C ASN A 187 3.74 44.29 -16.37
N ALA A 188 4.39 43.28 -16.96
CA ALA A 188 4.44 43.12 -18.41
C ALA A 188 3.04 42.89 -19.00
N ILE A 189 2.25 41.99 -18.39
CA ILE A 189 0.87 41.73 -18.79
C ILE A 189 0.01 43.00 -18.68
N LYS A 190 0.13 43.72 -17.56
CA LYS A 190 -0.57 44.98 -17.31
C LYS A 190 -0.26 46.04 -18.37
N LYS A 191 1.01 46.16 -18.77
CA LYS A 191 1.43 47.12 -19.81
C LYS A 191 0.85 46.75 -21.16
N LEU A 192 0.88 45.47 -21.54
CA LEU A 192 0.28 44.99 -22.79
C LEU A 192 -1.22 45.31 -22.83
N LEU A 193 -1.98 44.89 -21.81
CA LEU A 193 -3.43 45.15 -21.73
C LEU A 193 -3.78 46.63 -21.50
N GLY A 194 -2.78 47.49 -21.28
CA GLY A 194 -2.95 48.93 -21.15
C GLY A 194 -2.93 49.69 -22.47
N ASP A 195 -2.68 49.01 -23.59
CA ASP A 195 -2.67 49.63 -24.91
C ASP A 195 -4.09 49.97 -25.39
N SER A 196 -4.26 51.13 -26.03
CA SER A 196 -5.55 51.63 -26.53
C SER A 196 -6.24 50.71 -27.53
N GLN A 197 -5.52 49.80 -28.20
CA GLN A 197 -6.13 48.82 -29.09
C GLN A 197 -7.11 47.87 -28.38
N PHE A 198 -7.05 47.78 -27.04
CA PHE A 198 -7.94 46.98 -26.21
C PHE A 198 -9.12 47.76 -25.61
N ASP A 199 -9.22 49.07 -25.84
CA ASP A 199 -10.25 49.92 -25.21
C ASP A 199 -11.69 49.51 -25.60
N GLY A 200 -11.86 48.83 -26.74
CA GLY A 200 -13.13 48.28 -27.21
C GLY A 200 -13.34 46.80 -26.90
N ASP A 201 -12.46 46.16 -26.14
CA ASP A 201 -12.49 44.71 -25.84
C ASP A 201 -12.78 44.45 -24.36
N ASP A 202 -14.05 44.25 -24.01
CA ASP A 202 -14.49 44.01 -22.61
C ASP A 202 -13.74 42.86 -21.93
N ALA A 203 -13.40 41.81 -22.68
CA ALA A 203 -12.63 40.67 -22.17
C ALA A 203 -11.19 41.07 -21.80
N ALA A 204 -10.55 41.91 -22.61
CA ALA A 204 -9.20 42.41 -22.35
C ALA A 204 -9.20 43.40 -21.17
N LEU A 205 -10.22 44.26 -21.07
CA LEU A 205 -10.42 45.17 -19.93
C LEU A 205 -10.68 44.39 -18.62
N THR A 206 -11.53 43.36 -18.67
CA THR A 206 -11.78 42.47 -17.52
C THR A 206 -10.50 41.73 -17.10
N ALA A 207 -9.73 41.25 -18.07
CA ALA A 207 -8.44 40.62 -17.80
C ALA A 207 -7.47 41.60 -17.13
N ARG A 208 -7.43 42.86 -17.59
CA ARG A 208 -6.61 43.92 -17.00
C ARG A 208 -6.98 44.19 -15.55
N GLU A 209 -8.27 44.30 -15.23
CA GLU A 209 -8.75 44.49 -13.85
C GLU A 209 -8.37 43.32 -12.94
N LYS A 210 -8.53 42.07 -13.42
CA LYS A 210 -8.10 40.88 -12.68
C LYS A 210 -6.59 40.89 -12.40
N ILE A 211 -5.77 41.27 -13.39
CA ILE A 211 -4.33 41.39 -13.21
C ILE A 211 -3.97 42.54 -12.25
N LEU A 212 -4.72 43.65 -12.25
CA LEU A 212 -4.54 44.73 -11.27
C LEU A 212 -4.80 44.25 -9.84
N ASN A 213 -5.84 43.42 -9.64
CA ASN A 213 -6.15 42.81 -8.35
C ASN A 213 -5.05 41.82 -7.91
N TYR A 214 -4.46 41.08 -8.85
CA TYR A 214 -3.34 40.18 -8.54
C TYR A 214 -2.08 40.91 -8.10
N VAL A 215 -1.92 42.17 -8.53
CA VAL A 215 -0.82 43.04 -8.11
C VAL A 215 -1.08 43.66 -6.73
N SER A 216 -2.33 43.87 -6.33
CA SER A 216 -2.68 44.51 -5.05
C SER A 216 -2.86 43.55 -3.87
N ASP A 217 -3.27 42.30 -4.08
CA ASP A 217 -3.50 41.32 -3.01
C ASP A 217 -3.09 39.88 -3.39
N ALA A 218 -1.94 39.45 -2.86
CA ALA A 218 -1.35 38.15 -3.17
C ALA A 218 -2.11 36.93 -2.58
N GLN A 219 -2.91 37.09 -1.52
CA GLN A 219 -3.62 35.97 -0.87
C GLN A 219 -4.91 35.59 -1.62
N THR A 220 -5.54 36.58 -2.27
CA THR A 220 -6.74 36.36 -3.08
C THR A 220 -6.46 35.57 -4.37
N VAL A 221 -5.23 35.66 -4.90
CA VAL A 221 -4.80 34.90 -6.08
C VAL A 221 -4.69 33.40 -5.79
N GLU A 222 -4.13 33.03 -4.63
CA GLU A 222 -4.00 31.64 -4.20
C GLU A 222 -5.36 30.93 -4.10
N ALA A 223 -6.36 31.61 -3.51
CA ALA A 223 -7.70 31.08 -3.36
C ALA A 223 -8.43 30.92 -4.71
N GLN A 224 -8.29 31.89 -5.63
CA GLN A 224 -8.94 31.82 -6.95
C GLN A 224 -8.33 30.75 -7.85
N VAL A 225 -7.01 30.56 -7.80
CA VAL A 225 -6.31 29.50 -8.52
C VAL A 225 -6.76 28.12 -8.03
N LEU A 226 -6.89 27.95 -6.71
CA LEU A 226 -7.38 26.70 -6.13
C LEU A 226 -8.83 26.41 -6.55
N ILE A 227 -9.73 27.38 -6.43
CA ILE A 227 -11.15 27.26 -6.80
C ILE A 227 -11.30 26.87 -8.28
N GLN A 228 -10.57 27.53 -9.18
CA GLN A 228 -10.68 27.23 -10.60
C GLN A 228 -10.13 25.85 -10.94
N TYR A 229 -8.98 25.46 -10.35
CA TYR A 229 -8.42 24.12 -10.54
C TYR A 229 -9.37 23.03 -10.03
N THR A 230 -10.01 23.24 -8.88
CA THR A 230 -11.05 22.35 -8.35
C THR A 230 -12.24 22.24 -9.30
N ASN A 231 -12.77 23.35 -9.80
CA ASN A 231 -13.92 23.35 -10.72
C ASN A 231 -13.61 22.66 -12.07
N GLU A 232 -12.41 22.86 -12.63
CA GLU A 232 -11.96 22.16 -13.84
C GLU A 232 -11.84 20.66 -13.60
N THR A 233 -11.21 20.27 -12.49
CA THR A 233 -11.04 18.87 -12.10
C THR A 233 -12.40 18.19 -11.87
N GLU A 234 -13.35 18.88 -11.26
CA GLU A 234 -14.72 18.37 -11.04
C GLU A 234 -15.48 18.17 -12.36
N ARG A 235 -15.32 19.07 -13.34
CA ARG A 235 -15.93 18.94 -14.66
C ARG A 235 -15.37 17.73 -15.41
N ASP A 236 -14.05 17.57 -15.39
CA ASP A 236 -13.38 16.45 -16.05
C ASP A 236 -13.73 15.12 -15.39
N LEU A 237 -13.82 15.09 -14.05
CA LEU A 237 -14.35 13.95 -13.29
C LEU A 237 -15.79 13.61 -13.68
N SER A 238 -16.64 14.61 -13.90
CA SER A 238 -18.02 14.39 -14.36
C SER A 238 -18.07 13.78 -15.76
N ASN A 239 -17.22 14.25 -16.68
CA ASN A 239 -17.11 13.71 -18.03
C ASN A 239 -16.61 12.27 -18.01
N ILE A 240 -15.53 12.00 -17.27
CA ILE A 240 -14.99 10.65 -17.08
C ILE A 240 -16.02 9.72 -16.44
N LYS A 241 -16.80 10.20 -15.46
CA LYS A 241 -17.88 9.41 -14.83
C LYS A 241 -18.97 9.04 -15.83
N ASN A 242 -19.30 9.93 -16.76
CA ASN A 242 -20.28 9.65 -17.81
C ASN A 242 -19.74 8.64 -18.83
N GLU A 243 -18.47 8.76 -19.22
CA GLU A 243 -17.79 7.77 -20.07
C GLU A 243 -17.68 6.40 -19.38
N LEU A 244 -17.31 6.37 -18.10
CA LEU A 244 -17.23 5.16 -17.28
C LEU A 244 -18.61 4.49 -17.16
N LYS A 245 -19.69 5.27 -17.07
CA LYS A 245 -21.06 4.73 -17.05
C LYS A 245 -21.39 4.03 -18.37
N SER A 246 -21.02 4.62 -19.51
CA SER A 246 -21.16 3.99 -20.83
C SER A 246 -20.37 2.68 -20.91
N LEU A 247 -19.09 2.70 -20.51
CA LEU A 247 -18.23 1.51 -20.49
C LEU A 247 -18.72 0.43 -19.52
N THR A 248 -19.33 0.81 -18.40
CA THR A 248 -19.91 -0.14 -17.43
C THR A 248 -21.11 -0.86 -18.04
N THR A 249 -21.98 -0.15 -18.76
CA THR A 249 -23.09 -0.76 -19.50
C THR A 249 -22.60 -1.71 -20.60
N ASP A 250 -21.50 -1.39 -21.29
CA ASP A 250 -20.88 -2.28 -22.29
C ASP A 250 -20.23 -3.52 -21.64
N LEU A 251 -19.70 -3.40 -20.42
CA LEU A 251 -19.18 -4.51 -19.64
C LEU A 251 -20.29 -5.45 -19.15
N GLU A 252 -21.42 -4.92 -18.67
CA GLU A 252 -22.58 -5.72 -18.25
C GLU A 252 -23.16 -6.55 -19.42
N HIS A 253 -23.25 -5.97 -20.62
CA HIS A 253 -23.65 -6.72 -21.82
C HIS A 253 -22.66 -7.85 -22.15
N ASN A 254 -21.36 -7.64 -21.96
CA ASN A 254 -20.34 -8.67 -22.17
C ASN A 254 -20.37 -9.76 -21.07
N GLU A 255 -20.68 -9.42 -19.82
CA GLU A 255 -20.85 -10.40 -18.75
C GLU A 255 -22.06 -11.30 -18.98
N GLU A 256 -23.18 -10.74 -19.45
CA GLU A 256 -24.36 -11.52 -19.82
C GLU A 256 -24.06 -12.47 -21.00
N PHE A 257 -23.31 -12.00 -22.01
CA PHE A 257 -22.83 -12.85 -23.09
C PHE A 257 -21.92 -13.99 -22.60
N ARG A 258 -21.01 -13.71 -21.65
CA ARG A 258 -20.15 -14.75 -21.02
C ARG A 258 -20.94 -15.73 -20.16
N ARG A 259 -22.02 -15.29 -19.49
CA ARG A 259 -22.91 -16.15 -18.72
C ARG A 259 -23.59 -17.18 -19.62
N GLN A 260 -24.12 -16.75 -20.76
CA GLN A 260 -24.72 -17.62 -21.77
C GLN A 260 -23.70 -18.63 -22.36
N LEU A 261 -22.45 -18.18 -22.57
CA LEU A 261 -21.36 -19.06 -22.98
C LEU A 261 -21.01 -20.10 -21.89
N GLY A 262 -21.02 -19.68 -20.62
CA GLY A 262 -20.75 -20.54 -19.46
C GLY A 262 -21.82 -21.61 -19.25
N GLU A 263 -23.10 -21.27 -19.43
CA GLU A 263 -24.20 -22.25 -19.39
C GLU A 263 -24.08 -23.28 -20.52
N SER A 264 -23.72 -22.83 -21.73
CA SER A 264 -23.46 -23.72 -22.86
C SER A 264 -22.27 -24.65 -22.61
N LEU A 265 -21.20 -24.14 -22.00
CA LEU A 265 -20.01 -24.92 -21.64
C LEU A 265 -20.34 -25.97 -20.56
N GLY A 266 -21.10 -25.60 -19.53
CA GLY A 266 -21.52 -26.52 -18.47
C GLY A 266 -22.37 -27.69 -18.99
N ASN A 267 -23.22 -27.45 -19.99
CA ASN A 267 -23.98 -28.52 -20.65
C ASN A 267 -23.07 -29.51 -21.39
N VAL A 268 -21.99 -29.01 -22.02
CA VAL A 268 -20.99 -29.86 -22.70
C VAL A 268 -20.15 -30.63 -21.68
N GLU A 269 -19.75 -30.02 -20.57
CA GLU A 269 -19.00 -30.68 -19.49
C GLU A 269 -19.82 -31.82 -18.87
N MET A 270 -21.11 -31.61 -18.60
CA MET A 270 -22.01 -32.63 -18.09
C MET A 270 -22.21 -33.79 -19.08
N ALA A 271 -22.25 -33.49 -20.38
CA ALA A 271 -22.28 -34.51 -21.42
C ALA A 271 -20.96 -35.32 -21.47
N LEU A 272 -19.82 -34.64 -21.32
CA LEU A 272 -18.50 -35.28 -21.28
C LEU A 272 -18.35 -36.20 -20.06
N GLU A 273 -18.82 -35.77 -18.89
CA GLU A 273 -18.78 -36.57 -17.66
C GLU A 273 -19.67 -37.82 -17.76
N ASN A 274 -20.82 -37.71 -18.43
CA ASN A 274 -21.68 -38.86 -18.73
C ASN A 274 -21.02 -39.86 -19.70
N VAL A 275 -20.24 -39.37 -20.67
CA VAL A 275 -19.45 -40.22 -21.58
C VAL A 275 -18.32 -40.92 -20.81
N ASP A 276 -17.62 -40.22 -19.92
CA ASP A 276 -16.55 -40.79 -19.10
C ASP A 276 -17.08 -41.88 -18.16
N LYS A 277 -18.23 -41.66 -17.50
CA LYS A 277 -18.89 -42.68 -16.68
C LYS A 277 -19.25 -43.94 -17.47
N ARG A 278 -19.72 -43.79 -18.72
CA ARG A 278 -20.01 -44.94 -19.61
C ARG A 278 -18.72 -45.67 -20.02
N MET A 279 -17.64 -44.93 -20.27
CA MET A 279 -16.34 -45.50 -20.62
C MET A 279 -15.74 -46.29 -19.44
N GLN A 280 -15.81 -45.74 -18.21
CA GLN A 280 -15.36 -46.42 -16.99
C GLN A 280 -16.18 -47.69 -16.70
N ALA A 281 -17.51 -47.65 -16.90
CA ALA A 281 -18.36 -48.84 -16.75
C ALA A 281 -17.98 -49.96 -17.75
N SER A 282 -17.67 -49.59 -19.01
CA SER A 282 -17.20 -50.53 -20.04
C SER A 282 -15.83 -51.13 -19.70
N HIS A 283 -14.92 -50.31 -19.15
CA HIS A 283 -13.62 -50.78 -18.65
C HIS A 283 -13.75 -51.77 -17.50
N LEU A 284 -14.63 -51.51 -16.53
CA LEU A 284 -14.87 -52.43 -15.40
C LEU A 284 -15.40 -53.79 -15.87
N GLU A 285 -16.22 -53.81 -16.91
CA GLU A 285 -16.75 -55.05 -17.49
C GLU A 285 -15.69 -55.85 -18.27
N HIS A 286 -14.80 -55.16 -18.99
CA HIS A 286 -13.62 -55.80 -19.60
C HIS A 286 -12.68 -56.38 -18.55
N ASP A 287 -12.46 -55.67 -17.45
CA ASP A 287 -11.56 -56.06 -16.37
C ASP A 287 -12.10 -57.26 -15.56
N LYS A 288 -13.43 -57.38 -15.45
CA LYS A 288 -14.10 -58.61 -14.94
C LYS A 288 -13.89 -59.81 -15.86
N ARG A 289 -14.02 -59.62 -17.19
CA ARG A 289 -13.75 -60.70 -18.17
C ARG A 289 -12.29 -61.16 -18.12
N LEU A 290 -11.35 -60.23 -17.97
CA LEU A 290 -9.93 -60.53 -17.85
C LEU A 290 -9.63 -61.35 -16.58
N ARG A 291 -10.24 -61.00 -15.44
CA ARG A 291 -10.13 -61.76 -14.19
C ARG A 291 -10.67 -63.18 -14.29
N MET A 292 -11.84 -63.37 -14.91
CA MET A 292 -12.40 -64.72 -15.13
C MET A 292 -11.49 -65.58 -16.03
N LEU A 293 -10.86 -64.97 -17.04
CA LEU A 293 -9.85 -65.64 -17.88
C LEU A 293 -8.60 -66.02 -17.08
N PHE A 294 -8.11 -65.14 -16.20
CA PHE A 294 -6.97 -65.42 -15.32
C PHE A 294 -7.25 -66.54 -14.31
N GLU A 295 -8.44 -66.59 -13.72
CA GLU A 295 -8.85 -67.69 -12.82
C GLU A 295 -8.93 -69.03 -13.55
N SER A 296 -9.46 -69.04 -14.78
CA SER A 296 -9.47 -70.23 -15.62
C SER A 296 -8.04 -70.71 -15.94
N LEU A 297 -7.13 -69.79 -16.26
CA LEU A 297 -5.71 -70.08 -16.50
C LEU A 297 -5.02 -70.64 -15.24
N HIS A 298 -5.32 -70.07 -14.08
CA HIS A 298 -4.78 -70.52 -12.79
C HIS A 298 -5.27 -71.93 -12.44
N ASN A 299 -6.56 -72.21 -12.65
CA ASN A 299 -7.13 -73.54 -12.43
C ASN A 299 -6.50 -74.59 -13.36
N MET A 300 -6.19 -74.24 -14.61
CA MET A 300 -5.44 -75.13 -15.52
C MET A 300 -4.00 -75.37 -15.04
N ALA A 301 -3.31 -74.33 -14.55
CA ALA A 301 -1.96 -74.47 -13.99
C ALA A 301 -1.93 -75.42 -12.79
N THR A 302 -2.89 -75.29 -11.86
CA THR A 302 -3.03 -76.16 -10.69
C THR A 302 -3.38 -77.60 -11.09
N ALA A 303 -4.18 -77.79 -12.15
CA ALA A 303 -4.46 -79.12 -12.69
C ALA A 303 -3.19 -79.77 -13.28
N LEU A 304 -2.36 -79.00 -13.99
CA LEU A 304 -1.07 -79.44 -14.53
C LEU A 304 -0.10 -79.83 -13.41
N GLU A 305 -0.06 -79.05 -12.33
CA GLU A 305 0.77 -79.30 -11.15
C GLU A 305 0.35 -80.57 -10.40
N ASN A 306 -0.96 -80.84 -10.33
CA ASN A 306 -1.50 -82.07 -9.76
C ASN A 306 -1.23 -83.31 -10.63
N VAL A 307 -1.11 -83.16 -11.95
CA VAL A 307 -0.64 -84.23 -12.84
C VAL A 307 0.85 -84.48 -12.64
N ASN A 308 1.66 -83.42 -12.50
CA ASN A 308 3.09 -83.50 -12.19
C ASN A 308 3.34 -84.20 -10.84
N ARG A 309 2.54 -83.88 -9.81
CA ARG A 309 2.59 -84.53 -8.49
C ARG A 309 2.25 -86.02 -8.54
N ARG A 310 1.24 -86.41 -9.33
CA ARG A 310 0.87 -87.83 -9.55
C ARG A 310 1.94 -88.62 -10.31
N MET A 311 2.78 -87.95 -11.09
CA MET A 311 3.91 -88.56 -11.81
C MET A 311 5.11 -88.81 -10.87
N GLN A 312 5.23 -88.03 -9.79
CA GLN A 312 6.33 -88.11 -8.80
C GLN A 312 6.10 -89.12 -7.66
N GLU A 313 4.86 -89.58 -7.41
CA GLU A 313 4.53 -90.52 -6.33
C GLU A 313 4.79 -92.01 -6.63
N LYS A 314 5.52 -92.37 -7.71
CA LYS A 314 5.77 -93.77 -8.11
C LYS A 314 7.21 -94.26 -8.08
N ILE A 315 8.15 -93.61 -7.39
CA ILE A 315 9.50 -94.19 -7.17
C ILE A 315 9.96 -94.01 -5.71
N THR A 316 10.10 -95.15 -5.04
CA THR A 316 10.40 -95.36 -3.62
C THR A 316 11.92 -95.39 -3.32
N LEU A 317 12.29 -94.86 -2.15
CA LEU A 317 13.26 -95.43 -1.19
C LEU A 317 14.76 -95.61 -1.56
N ARG A 318 15.63 -94.78 -0.95
CA ARG A 318 16.97 -95.07 -0.34
C ARG A 318 17.70 -93.73 -0.11
N ARG A 319 18.40 -93.38 0.98
CA ARG A 319 18.69 -93.97 2.30
C ARG A 319 19.51 -92.91 3.10
N LEU A 320 19.00 -92.42 4.22
CA LEU A 320 19.60 -92.53 5.57
C LEU A 320 21.08 -92.16 5.91
N VAL A 321 21.83 -91.29 5.21
CA VAL A 321 23.24 -91.00 5.65
C VAL A 321 23.70 -89.53 5.73
N GLN A 322 23.03 -88.54 5.14
CA GLN A 322 23.68 -87.22 4.95
C GLN A 322 23.36 -86.10 5.95
N ASN A 323 22.90 -86.42 7.16
CA ASN A 323 22.82 -85.44 8.26
C ASN A 323 23.85 -85.68 9.40
N GLY A 324 24.89 -86.49 9.16
CA GLY A 324 25.93 -86.77 10.15
C GLY A 324 27.31 -86.14 9.89
N ILE A 325 27.56 -85.60 8.68
CA ILE A 325 28.95 -85.33 8.24
C ILE A 325 29.31 -83.83 8.19
N LEU A 326 28.36 -82.92 7.94
CA LEU A 326 28.70 -81.49 7.83
C LEU A 326 28.75 -80.72 9.17
N PHE A 327 28.30 -81.33 10.26
CA PHE A 327 28.35 -80.72 11.61
C PHE A 327 29.65 -81.06 12.37
N VAL A 328 30.33 -82.14 11.98
CA VAL A 328 31.61 -82.57 12.58
C VAL A 328 32.81 -81.90 11.88
N GLU A 329 32.69 -81.53 10.60
CA GLU A 329 33.71 -80.76 9.87
C GLU A 329 33.85 -79.30 10.35
N TYR A 330 32.75 -78.66 10.78
CA TYR A 330 32.79 -77.28 11.28
C TYR A 330 33.48 -77.16 12.65
N CYS A 331 33.37 -78.19 13.49
CA CYS A 331 33.93 -78.20 14.83
C CYS A 331 35.41 -78.64 14.89
N LEU A 332 35.94 -79.27 13.84
CA LEU A 332 37.36 -79.69 13.75
C LEU A 332 38.27 -78.62 13.11
N ILE A 333 37.73 -77.61 12.43
CA ILE A 333 38.51 -76.48 11.88
C ILE A 333 38.90 -75.46 12.97
N MET A 334 38.20 -75.45 14.11
CA MET A 334 38.40 -74.45 15.17
C MET A 334 39.44 -74.82 16.25
N CYS A 335 40.08 -75.99 16.18
CA CYS A 335 40.97 -76.48 17.25
C CYS A 335 42.40 -76.86 16.86
N SER A 336 42.89 -76.60 15.64
CA SER A 336 44.33 -76.80 15.36
C SER A 336 44.93 -75.72 14.47
N TRP A 337 45.75 -74.87 15.12
CA TRP A 337 46.83 -74.05 14.56
C TRP A 337 46.29 -72.84 13.78
N GLY A 338 46.40 -71.62 14.30
CA GLY A 338 47.64 -71.02 14.77
C GLY A 338 48.18 -70.09 13.68
N LEU A 339 48.05 -68.79 13.94
CA LEU A 339 48.64 -67.63 13.23
C LEU A 339 48.04 -67.11 11.91
N ARG A 340 47.78 -65.80 11.99
CA ARG A 340 48.05 -64.73 11.00
C ARG A 340 46.97 -64.38 9.97
N LEU A 341 46.37 -63.23 10.27
CA LEU A 341 45.96 -62.15 9.36
C LEU A 341 45.16 -62.54 8.11
N ARG A 342 43.91 -62.07 8.07
CA ARG A 342 43.60 -60.85 7.30
C ARG A 342 42.22 -60.28 7.62
N ALA A 343 42.26 -59.02 7.99
CA ALA A 343 41.14 -58.11 8.12
C ALA A 343 40.22 -58.15 6.90
N ARG A 344 38.96 -58.55 7.08
CA ARG A 344 37.85 -58.14 6.20
C ARG A 344 36.43 -58.33 6.77
N LEU A 345 36.26 -58.75 8.03
CA LEU A 345 34.93 -58.93 8.64
C LEU A 345 34.70 -58.15 9.95
N LEU A 346 35.66 -57.33 10.40
CA LEU A 346 35.46 -56.38 11.51
C LEU A 346 35.09 -54.97 11.04
N ALA A 347 35.30 -54.64 9.76
CA ALA A 347 34.97 -53.32 9.22
C ALA A 347 33.45 -53.04 9.16
N PRO A 348 32.57 -53.98 8.75
CA PRO A 348 31.14 -53.68 8.68
C PRO A 348 30.51 -53.50 10.06
N TRP A 349 30.94 -54.28 11.06
CA TRP A 349 30.40 -54.22 12.42
C TRP A 349 30.92 -53.01 13.22
N LEU A 350 32.17 -52.58 12.99
CA LEU A 350 32.68 -51.31 13.55
C LEU A 350 32.05 -50.10 12.85
N ILE A 351 31.72 -50.17 11.56
CA ILE A 351 30.99 -49.11 10.85
C ILE A 351 29.55 -49.02 11.35
N ILE A 352 28.86 -50.13 11.64
CA ILE A 352 27.51 -50.11 12.22
C ILE A 352 27.53 -49.56 13.65
N LEU A 353 28.49 -49.95 14.49
CA LEU A 353 28.63 -49.39 15.84
C LEU A 353 29.09 -47.92 15.82
N PHE A 354 29.92 -47.52 14.87
CA PHE A 354 30.33 -46.12 14.67
C PHE A 354 29.19 -45.27 14.10
N LEU A 355 28.34 -45.81 13.22
CA LEU A 355 27.13 -45.14 12.71
C LEU A 355 26.05 -45.05 13.80
N CYS A 356 25.83 -46.10 14.59
CA CYS A 356 24.89 -46.07 15.72
C CYS A 356 25.37 -45.15 16.87
N ASN A 357 26.69 -44.98 17.10
CA ASN A 357 27.23 -43.93 17.99
C ASN A 357 27.42 -42.57 17.30
N CYS A 358 27.31 -42.47 15.96
CA CYS A 358 27.22 -41.20 15.25
C CYS A 358 25.79 -40.64 15.26
N PHE A 359 24.76 -41.47 15.41
CA PHE A 359 23.38 -41.00 15.61
C PHE A 359 23.08 -40.48 17.03
N THR A 360 24.00 -40.67 17.97
CA THR A 360 24.00 -39.98 19.28
C THR A 360 25.08 -38.90 19.39
N SER A 361 25.79 -38.57 18.31
CA SER A 361 26.87 -37.55 18.31
C SER A 361 26.97 -36.63 17.07
N LEU A 362 26.03 -36.72 16.12
CA LEU A 362 25.72 -35.66 15.16
C LEU A 362 24.36 -35.08 15.57
N ASP A 363 24.32 -34.16 16.54
CA ASP A 363 24.54 -32.77 16.20
C ASP A 363 25.13 -31.96 17.37
N ARG A 364 26.44 -31.69 17.31
CA ARG A 364 27.11 -30.69 18.15
C ARG A 364 27.65 -29.51 17.33
N ARG A 365 27.20 -29.34 16.08
CA ARG A 365 27.58 -28.22 15.20
C ARG A 365 26.40 -27.38 14.70
N SER A 366 25.18 -27.66 15.15
CA SER A 366 24.04 -26.73 15.09
C SER A 366 23.78 -26.00 16.41
N PHE A 367 24.68 -26.12 17.39
CA PHE A 367 24.52 -25.56 18.74
C PHE A 367 25.28 -24.23 18.97
N GLU A 368 25.64 -23.51 17.90
CA GLU A 368 26.19 -22.14 18.00
C GLU A 368 25.61 -21.18 16.95
N ASP A 369 24.39 -21.40 16.47
CA ASP A 369 23.55 -20.29 16.01
C ASP A 369 22.64 -19.89 17.17
N ALA A 370 23.00 -18.79 17.85
CA ALA A 370 22.38 -18.31 19.09
C ALA A 370 20.85 -18.43 19.09
N LEU A 371 20.31 -19.28 19.97
CA LEU A 371 18.89 -19.50 20.21
C LEU A 371 18.23 -18.21 20.72
N VAL A 372 17.81 -17.34 19.81
CA VAL A 372 16.97 -16.18 20.15
C VAL A 372 15.56 -16.71 20.39
N LEU A 373 15.24 -17.04 21.65
CA LEU A 373 13.87 -17.39 22.02
C LEU A 373 12.93 -16.23 21.60
N PRO A 374 11.76 -16.54 21.03
CA PRO A 374 10.81 -15.53 20.52
C PRO A 374 10.04 -14.81 21.65
N TYR A 375 10.42 -15.05 22.90
CA TYR A 375 9.87 -14.42 24.09
C TYR A 375 10.99 -14.19 25.11
N GLU A 376 10.79 -13.24 26.02
CA GLU A 376 11.68 -12.94 27.14
C GLU A 376 10.89 -12.88 28.43
N THR A 377 11.49 -13.32 29.53
CA THR A 377 10.83 -13.21 30.83
C THR A 377 10.84 -11.76 31.32
N ILE A 378 9.68 -11.31 31.80
CA ILE A 378 9.51 -10.01 32.46
C ILE A 378 9.73 -10.14 33.97
N GLY A 379 9.41 -11.30 34.55
CA GLY A 379 9.66 -11.60 35.95
C GLY A 379 8.56 -12.43 36.60
N CYS A 380 8.62 -12.52 37.92
CA CYS A 380 7.69 -13.30 38.74
C CYS A 380 6.67 -12.40 39.45
N PHE A 381 5.39 -12.73 39.32
CA PHE A 381 4.28 -11.90 39.81
C PHE A 381 3.27 -12.72 40.60
N GLN A 382 2.70 -12.13 41.66
CA GLN A 382 1.70 -12.79 42.49
C GLN A 382 0.39 -12.98 41.72
N ASP A 383 -0.33 -14.05 42.05
CA ASP A 383 -1.65 -14.36 41.50
C ASP A 383 -2.60 -14.84 42.61
N HIS A 384 -3.89 -14.68 42.41
CA HIS A 384 -4.92 -15.06 43.38
C HIS A 384 -6.14 -15.68 42.68
N GLY A 385 -7.16 -16.06 43.46
CA GLY A 385 -8.41 -16.62 42.92
C GLY A 385 -9.09 -15.73 41.89
N ASP A 386 -9.02 -14.40 42.07
CA ASP A 386 -9.30 -13.41 41.04
C ASP A 386 -8.03 -13.20 40.20
N ARG A 387 -7.93 -13.86 39.05
CA ARG A 387 -6.66 -14.01 38.32
C ARG A 387 -6.14 -12.66 37.78
N ALA A 388 -4.82 -12.44 37.87
CA ALA A 388 -4.15 -11.29 37.25
C ALA A 388 -4.13 -11.39 35.72
N ILE A 389 -4.03 -12.62 35.20
CA ILE A 389 -4.14 -12.95 33.77
C ILE A 389 -5.08 -14.15 33.67
N PRO A 390 -6.13 -14.11 32.83
CA PRO A 390 -7.06 -15.22 32.72
C PRO A 390 -6.39 -16.46 32.10
N THR A 391 -6.90 -17.64 32.49
CA THR A 391 -6.41 -18.94 32.03
C THR A 391 -6.64 -19.15 30.54
N LEU A 392 -5.74 -19.90 29.89
CA LEU A 392 -5.97 -20.52 28.58
C LEU A 392 -6.22 -22.03 28.67
N GLU A 393 -6.09 -22.63 29.85
CA GLU A 393 -6.38 -24.06 30.04
C GLU A 393 -7.80 -24.40 29.56
N GLY A 394 -7.91 -25.48 28.77
CA GLY A 394 -9.17 -25.92 28.17
C GLY A 394 -9.66 -25.08 26.98
N GLN A 395 -8.95 -24.02 26.58
CA GLN A 395 -9.34 -23.15 25.46
C GLN A 395 -8.53 -23.41 24.18
N ASP A 396 -7.37 -24.08 24.26
CA ASP A 396 -6.58 -24.47 23.09
C ASP A 396 -6.16 -25.94 23.17
N SER A 397 -6.33 -26.67 22.06
CA SER A 397 -5.97 -28.08 21.97
C SER A 397 -4.46 -28.35 22.11
N ILE A 398 -3.60 -27.34 21.91
CA ILE A 398 -2.16 -27.47 22.15
C ILE A 398 -1.82 -27.57 23.65
N LEU A 399 -2.73 -27.15 24.54
CA LEU A 399 -2.60 -27.27 25.99
C LEU A 399 -3.20 -28.60 26.46
N ASP A 400 -2.67 -29.68 25.92
CA ASP A 400 -3.09 -31.05 26.19
C ASP A 400 -2.54 -31.58 27.54
N GLY A 401 -3.20 -32.59 28.08
CA GLY A 401 -2.80 -33.24 29.33
C GLY A 401 -2.93 -32.36 30.58
N SER A 402 -2.52 -32.92 31.72
CA SER A 402 -2.51 -32.20 33.00
C SER A 402 -1.37 -31.18 33.01
N TYR A 403 -1.67 -29.93 33.35
CA TYR A 403 -0.67 -28.86 33.28
C TYR A 403 0.56 -29.14 34.15
N ASN A 404 0.42 -29.81 35.31
CA ASN A 404 1.52 -30.08 36.24
C ASN A 404 2.61 -31.03 35.71
N THR A 405 2.31 -31.76 34.64
CA THR A 405 3.22 -32.77 34.05
C THR A 405 3.40 -32.54 32.55
N ARG A 406 2.95 -31.40 32.03
CA ARG A 406 2.92 -31.11 30.60
C ARG A 406 4.33 -30.84 30.09
N LEU A 407 4.80 -31.68 29.17
CA LEU A 407 6.06 -31.44 28.45
C LEU A 407 5.96 -30.16 27.61
N GLU A 408 7.04 -29.38 27.60
CA GLU A 408 7.15 -28.11 26.89
C GLU A 408 6.09 -27.06 27.26
N ALA A 409 5.69 -27.01 28.54
CA ALA A 409 4.60 -26.14 29.00
C ALA A 409 4.79 -24.66 28.61
N ILE A 410 6.01 -24.13 28.69
CA ILE A 410 6.34 -22.75 28.27
C ILE A 410 6.11 -22.56 26.77
N ASN A 411 6.63 -23.45 25.93
CA ASN A 411 6.48 -23.36 24.47
C ASN A 411 5.02 -23.52 24.05
N LYS A 412 4.30 -24.50 24.61
CA LYS A 412 2.87 -24.70 24.32
C LYS A 412 2.03 -23.49 24.74
N CYS A 413 2.31 -22.90 25.91
CA CYS A 413 1.63 -21.69 26.36
C CYS A 413 1.94 -20.48 25.46
N TYR A 414 3.20 -20.31 25.07
CA TYR A 414 3.61 -19.32 24.07
C TYR A 414 2.84 -19.48 22.76
N GLN A 415 2.77 -20.69 22.20
CA GLN A 415 2.07 -20.94 20.94
C GLN A 415 0.57 -20.68 21.06
N ALA A 416 -0.07 -21.08 22.17
CA ALA A 416 -1.48 -20.80 22.44
C ALA A 416 -1.77 -19.29 22.51
N ALA A 417 -0.90 -18.53 23.18
CA ALA A 417 -0.98 -17.07 23.26
C ALA A 417 -0.73 -16.40 21.91
N LYS A 418 0.30 -16.85 21.19
CA LYS A 418 0.66 -16.34 19.85
C LYS A 418 -0.45 -16.58 18.83
N LYS A 419 -1.06 -17.76 18.83
CA LYS A 419 -2.20 -18.11 17.95
C LYS A 419 -3.38 -17.16 18.13
N ARG A 420 -3.54 -16.57 19.31
CA ARG A 420 -4.57 -15.58 19.65
C ARG A 420 -4.11 -14.13 19.49
N GLY A 421 -2.91 -13.90 18.98
CA GLY A 421 -2.33 -12.57 18.84
C GLY A 421 -2.10 -11.87 20.17
N PHE A 422 -1.89 -12.60 21.27
CA PHE A 422 -1.56 -12.00 22.55
C PHE A 422 -0.06 -11.68 22.66
N GLN A 423 0.28 -10.65 23.42
CA GLN A 423 1.65 -10.14 23.57
C GLN A 423 2.40 -10.70 24.78
N MET A 424 1.64 -11.25 25.71
CA MET A 424 2.13 -11.68 27.01
C MET A 424 1.51 -13.03 27.31
N PHE A 425 2.28 -13.95 27.86
CA PHE A 425 1.76 -15.17 28.46
C PHE A 425 2.41 -15.40 29.81
N ALA A 426 1.77 -16.22 30.63
CA ALA A 426 2.26 -16.59 31.93
C ALA A 426 2.14 -18.09 32.13
N VAL A 427 3.13 -18.64 32.82
CA VAL A 427 3.11 -20.03 33.27
C VAL A 427 3.11 -20.02 34.80
N GLN A 428 2.21 -20.80 35.39
CA GLN A 428 2.07 -20.94 36.84
C GLN A 428 2.25 -22.41 37.25
N ASN A 429 2.94 -22.59 38.37
CA ASN A 429 3.04 -23.84 39.12
C ASN A 429 3.21 -25.12 38.26
N GLY A 430 4.23 -25.16 37.40
CA GLY A 430 4.60 -26.37 36.65
C GLY A 430 3.87 -26.57 35.33
N GLY A 431 3.19 -25.54 34.81
CA GLY A 431 2.74 -25.54 33.41
C GLY A 431 1.37 -24.95 33.12
N TRP A 432 0.66 -24.44 34.14
CA TRP A 432 -0.66 -23.81 33.96
C TRP A 432 -0.51 -22.53 33.14
N CYS A 433 -1.22 -22.45 32.01
CA CYS A 433 -1.07 -21.40 31.03
C CYS A 433 -2.12 -20.29 31.18
N ALA A 434 -1.67 -19.04 31.15
CA ALA A 434 -2.54 -17.87 31.14
C ALA A 434 -2.07 -16.82 30.13
N SER A 435 -3.01 -16.14 29.48
CA SER A 435 -2.72 -15.05 28.54
C SER A 435 -4.00 -14.28 28.21
N SER A 436 -3.87 -13.02 27.80
CA SER A 436 -4.98 -12.23 27.28
C SER A 436 -4.49 -11.02 26.49
N ALA A 437 -5.39 -10.39 25.73
CA ALA A 437 -5.13 -9.11 25.06
C ALA A 437 -4.78 -7.97 26.04
N PHE A 438 -5.24 -8.06 27.30
CA PHE A 438 -5.03 -7.05 28.34
C PHE A 438 -3.91 -7.41 29.32
N ALA A 439 -3.29 -8.58 29.16
CA ALA A 439 -2.31 -9.12 30.08
C ALA A 439 -1.16 -8.16 30.35
N ILE A 440 -0.82 -7.28 29.39
CA ILE A 440 0.22 -6.26 29.52
C ILE A 440 -0.05 -5.21 30.61
N GLY A 441 -1.33 -4.91 30.88
CA GLY A 441 -1.75 -3.98 31.92
C GLY A 441 -2.06 -4.67 33.26
N THR A 442 -2.41 -5.96 33.24
CA THR A 442 -2.99 -6.63 34.41
C THR A 442 -2.04 -7.57 35.14
N PHE A 443 -0.96 -8.05 34.53
CA PHE A 443 -0.05 -9.02 35.17
C PHE A 443 0.60 -8.52 36.47
N THR A 444 0.73 -7.21 36.63
CA THR A 444 1.28 -6.57 37.84
C THR A 444 0.25 -6.34 38.95
N LYS A 445 -1.01 -6.78 38.76
CA LYS A 445 -2.16 -6.47 39.65
C LYS A 445 -1.87 -6.71 41.13
N TYR A 446 -1.16 -7.79 41.47
CA TYR A 446 -0.84 -8.18 42.85
C TYR A 446 0.64 -7.96 43.23
N GLY A 447 1.41 -7.30 42.37
CA GLY A 447 2.83 -7.05 42.61
C GLY A 447 3.72 -8.27 42.37
N LYS A 448 4.99 -8.15 42.78
CA LYS A 448 6.02 -9.17 42.52
C LYS A 448 5.95 -10.32 43.51
N SER A 449 6.32 -11.50 43.03
CA SER A 449 6.46 -12.71 43.84
C SER A 449 7.90 -13.21 43.82
N SER A 450 8.33 -13.86 44.89
CA SER A 450 9.56 -14.63 44.96
C SER A 450 9.32 -16.14 44.89
N ALA A 451 8.08 -16.57 44.66
CA ALA A 451 7.70 -17.98 44.69
C ALA A 451 7.86 -18.71 43.35
N CYS A 452 8.21 -18.01 42.26
CA CYS A 452 8.53 -18.68 41.00
C CYS A 452 9.82 -19.47 41.12
N LYS A 453 9.82 -20.67 40.54
CA LYS A 453 11.00 -21.51 40.44
C LYS A 453 11.90 -21.02 39.31
N SER A 454 13.16 -21.46 39.32
CA SER A 454 14.16 -21.14 38.28
C SER A 454 13.94 -21.87 36.96
N ASP A 455 12.98 -22.81 36.89
CA ASP A 455 12.60 -23.55 35.68
C ASP A 455 11.79 -22.70 34.69
N GLY A 456 11.31 -21.52 35.12
CA GLY A 456 10.49 -20.63 34.31
C GLY A 456 9.02 -21.02 34.24
N GLU A 457 8.57 -22.05 34.96
CA GLU A 457 7.19 -22.53 34.95
C GLU A 457 6.35 -21.94 36.09
N GLY A 458 6.84 -20.86 36.68
CA GLY A 458 6.20 -20.17 37.79
C GLY A 458 6.29 -20.92 39.10
N GLY A 459 5.35 -20.66 40.00
CA GLY A 459 5.28 -21.30 41.30
C GLY A 459 3.86 -21.28 41.86
N PRO A 460 3.65 -21.82 43.08
CA PRO A 460 2.34 -21.79 43.73
C PRO A 460 1.85 -20.34 43.83
N TRP A 461 0.73 -20.04 43.17
CA TRP A 461 0.15 -18.68 43.10
C TRP A 461 1.14 -17.60 42.60
N ALA A 462 2.09 -18.00 41.76
CA ALA A 462 3.09 -17.11 41.20
C ALA A 462 3.26 -17.36 39.70
N ASN A 463 2.97 -16.33 38.92
CA ASN A 463 3.05 -16.32 37.47
C ASN A 463 4.48 -15.95 37.05
N GLN A 464 5.18 -16.85 36.36
CA GLN A 464 6.32 -16.44 35.55
C GLN A 464 5.79 -15.82 34.27
N VAL A 465 6.01 -14.53 34.09
CA VAL A 465 5.43 -13.75 32.99
C VAL A 465 6.46 -13.56 31.88
N TYR A 466 6.01 -13.76 30.65
CA TYR A 466 6.80 -13.67 29.45
C TYR A 466 6.19 -12.66 28.48
N TYR A 467 7.05 -11.82 27.92
CA TYR A 467 6.73 -10.96 26.80
C TYR A 467 7.14 -11.66 25.50
N ILE A 468 6.18 -11.84 24.60
CA ILE A 468 6.44 -12.33 23.25
C ILE A 468 7.12 -11.19 22.49
N LYS A 469 8.35 -11.42 22.03
CA LYS A 469 9.21 -10.38 21.44
C LYS A 469 8.46 -9.65 20.33
N GLY A 470 8.01 -8.45 20.68
CA GLY A 470 7.24 -7.59 19.82
C GLY A 470 7.90 -6.25 19.56
N TYR A 471 9.22 -6.20 19.58
CA TYR A 471 9.97 -5.00 19.26
C TYR A 471 11.02 -5.24 18.19
N GLN A 472 11.25 -4.24 17.37
CA GLN A 472 12.32 -4.23 16.38
C GLN A 472 13.26 -3.08 16.70
N ALA A 473 14.56 -3.32 16.60
CA ALA A 473 15.51 -2.21 16.60
C ALA A 473 15.18 -1.28 15.42
N VAL A 474 15.50 -0.01 15.59
CA VAL A 474 15.41 1.04 14.57
C VAL A 474 16.81 1.54 14.22
N GLY A 475 17.70 1.59 15.22
CA GLY A 475 19.09 1.98 15.02
C GLY A 475 19.74 2.56 16.26
N CYS A 476 20.97 3.04 16.08
CA CYS A 476 21.73 3.75 17.10
C CYS A 476 21.74 5.24 16.81
N TYR A 477 21.34 6.06 17.79
CA TYR A 477 21.15 7.50 17.64
C TYR A 477 21.88 8.27 18.74
N LYS A 478 22.36 9.47 18.42
CA LYS A 478 23.08 10.31 19.38
C LYS A 478 22.11 10.83 20.44
N ASP A 479 22.55 10.81 21.70
CA ASP A 479 21.84 11.45 22.81
C ASP A 479 22.67 12.64 23.30
N THR A 480 22.06 13.83 23.30
CA THR A 480 22.69 15.10 23.67
C THR A 480 22.08 15.65 24.97
N SER A 481 22.63 16.75 25.48
CA SER A 481 22.18 17.40 26.73
C SER A 481 20.70 17.80 26.76
N ASP A 482 20.06 17.91 25.60
CA ASP A 482 18.65 18.29 25.48
C ASP A 482 17.70 17.09 25.70
N HIS A 483 18.24 15.87 25.85
CA HIS A 483 17.54 14.62 26.17
C HIS A 483 16.15 14.49 25.50
N PRO A 484 16.07 14.40 24.16
CA PRO A 484 14.79 14.40 23.42
C PRO A 484 13.87 13.22 23.77
N MET A 485 14.41 12.18 24.42
CA MET A 485 13.65 11.03 24.92
C MET A 485 13.68 11.01 26.44
N GLU A 486 12.50 11.13 27.05
CA GLU A 486 12.33 11.13 28.50
C GLU A 486 12.59 9.74 29.09
N THR A 487 13.27 9.70 30.23
CA THR A 487 13.49 8.45 30.97
C THR A 487 12.17 7.90 31.53
N LEU A 488 12.00 6.58 31.46
CA LEU A 488 10.93 5.83 32.13
C LEU A 488 11.36 5.23 33.46
N GLU A 489 12.64 5.35 33.83
CA GLU A 489 13.14 4.87 35.10
C GLU A 489 12.37 5.49 36.28
N GLY A 490 11.97 4.67 37.24
CA GLY A 490 11.13 5.09 38.38
C GLY A 490 9.66 5.41 38.03
N LYS A 491 9.25 5.33 36.76
CA LYS A 491 7.87 5.63 36.31
C LYS A 491 7.02 4.41 35.96
N ASP A 492 7.65 3.23 35.84
CA ASP A 492 6.96 1.94 35.69
C ASP A 492 7.58 0.90 36.62
N SER A 493 6.74 0.11 37.29
CA SER A 493 7.13 -0.82 38.36
C SER A 493 7.95 -2.02 37.87
N ILE A 494 7.94 -2.28 36.56
CA ILE A 494 8.71 -3.37 35.97
C ILE A 494 10.15 -2.96 35.64
N LEU A 495 10.46 -1.66 35.63
CA LEU A 495 11.81 -1.12 35.47
C LEU A 495 12.53 -1.12 36.81
N ASP A 496 12.80 -2.31 37.30
CA ASP A 496 13.25 -2.58 38.65
C ASP A 496 14.77 -2.71 38.79
N GLY A 497 15.28 -2.35 39.96
CA GLY A 497 16.72 -2.36 40.23
C GLY A 497 17.51 -1.37 39.35
N ALA A 498 18.83 -1.44 39.47
CA ALA A 498 19.74 -0.59 38.69
C ALA A 498 19.65 -0.94 37.20
N TYR A 499 19.46 0.06 36.34
CA TYR A 499 19.29 -0.13 34.90
C TYR A 499 20.50 -0.85 34.25
N SER A 500 21.71 -0.65 34.78
CA SER A 500 22.96 -1.22 34.24
C SER A 500 23.08 -2.74 34.42
N SER A 501 22.35 -3.32 35.37
CA SER A 501 22.41 -4.76 35.71
C SER A 501 21.04 -5.44 35.68
N ARG A 502 20.00 -4.74 35.22
CA ARG A 502 18.63 -5.27 35.15
C ARG A 502 18.56 -6.42 34.14
N GLU A 503 17.89 -7.50 34.54
CA GLU A 503 17.60 -8.62 33.64
C GLU A 503 16.58 -8.21 32.57
N ASN A 504 16.82 -8.61 31.32
CA ASN A 504 15.97 -8.33 30.15
C ASN A 504 15.56 -6.85 30.00
N PRO A 505 16.52 -5.91 30.00
CA PRO A 505 16.22 -4.48 30.06
C PRO A 505 15.48 -3.99 28.82
N ILE A 506 15.69 -4.62 27.66
CA ILE A 506 15.03 -4.30 26.40
C ILE A 506 13.54 -4.69 26.48
N ALA A 507 13.21 -5.94 26.83
CA ALA A 507 11.82 -6.36 26.98
C ALA A 507 11.07 -5.61 28.08
N LYS A 508 11.70 -5.36 29.23
CA LYS A 508 11.08 -4.56 30.30
C LYS A 508 10.81 -3.13 29.84
N CYS A 509 11.72 -2.50 29.10
CA CYS A 509 11.48 -1.18 28.54
C CYS A 509 10.38 -1.17 27.46
N ALA A 510 10.34 -2.21 26.62
CA ALA A 510 9.28 -2.39 25.64
C ALA A 510 7.90 -2.48 26.29
N VAL A 511 7.76 -3.29 27.34
CA VAL A 511 6.50 -3.44 28.08
C VAL A 511 6.13 -2.14 28.80
N ALA A 512 7.10 -1.42 29.38
CA ALA A 512 6.86 -0.14 30.05
C ALA A 512 6.38 0.93 29.05
N ALA A 513 6.97 0.98 27.86
CA ALA A 513 6.54 1.86 26.78
C ALA A 513 5.13 1.52 26.30
N LEU A 514 4.80 0.24 26.10
CA LEU A 514 3.45 -0.21 25.71
C LEU A 514 2.38 0.15 26.77
N ARG A 515 2.68 -0.01 28.06
CA ARG A 515 1.78 0.37 29.16
C ARG A 515 1.47 1.88 29.19
N LYS A 516 2.38 2.69 28.65
CA LYS A 516 2.21 4.15 28.46
C LYS A 516 1.63 4.53 27.10
N GLY A 517 1.33 3.56 26.23
CA GLY A 517 0.79 3.79 24.89
C GLY A 517 1.84 4.29 23.88
N TYR A 518 3.13 4.15 24.17
CA TYR A 518 4.21 4.53 23.25
C TYR A 518 4.54 3.39 22.29
N ASN A 519 4.75 3.75 21.03
CA ASN A 519 5.13 2.83 19.94
C ASN A 519 6.65 2.80 19.70
N LEU A 520 7.43 3.70 20.31
CA LEU A 520 8.89 3.66 20.28
C LEU A 520 9.46 3.77 21.70
N PHE A 521 10.60 3.13 21.92
CA PHE A 521 11.42 3.25 23.12
C PHE A 521 12.90 3.24 22.76
N ALA A 522 13.76 3.58 23.71
CA ALA A 522 15.19 3.45 23.59
C ALA A 522 15.81 2.89 24.85
N ILE A 523 16.96 2.25 24.64
CA ILE A 523 17.88 1.84 25.69
C ILE A 523 19.18 2.64 25.56
N GLN A 524 19.61 3.25 26.66
CA GLN A 524 20.89 3.90 26.80
C GLN A 524 21.77 3.17 27.82
N ASP A 525 23.06 3.18 27.55
CA ASP A 525 24.14 2.73 28.43
C ASP A 525 23.84 1.52 29.35
N GLY A 526 23.50 0.38 28.75
CA GLY A 526 23.38 -0.90 29.46
C GLY A 526 21.98 -1.24 29.97
N GLY A 527 21.01 -0.32 29.89
CA GLY A 527 19.61 -0.64 30.21
C GLY A 527 18.71 0.52 30.60
N LEU A 528 19.21 1.76 30.57
CA LEU A 528 18.43 2.96 30.90
C LEU A 528 17.29 3.11 29.89
N CYS A 529 16.06 2.95 30.37
CA CYS A 529 14.87 2.97 29.54
C CYS A 529 14.37 4.39 29.29
N ALA A 530 14.12 4.74 28.03
CA ALA A 530 13.53 6.02 27.64
C ALA A 530 12.43 5.85 26.60
N ALA A 531 11.31 6.55 26.73
CA ALA A 531 10.22 6.55 25.76
C ALA A 531 9.30 7.76 25.98
N SER A 532 8.67 8.26 24.91
CA SER A 532 7.68 9.34 24.97
C SER A 532 6.82 9.35 23.70
N ALA A 533 5.71 10.08 23.73
CA ALA A 533 4.80 10.21 22.58
C ALA A 533 5.44 10.92 21.36
N ILE A 534 6.47 11.75 21.59
CA ILE A 534 7.16 12.51 20.54
C ILE A 534 8.43 11.80 20.03
N VAL A 535 8.82 10.67 20.64
CA VAL A 535 9.98 9.86 20.19
C VAL A 535 9.92 9.56 18.69
N PRO A 536 8.78 9.14 18.10
CA PRO A 536 8.73 8.85 16.66
C PRO A 536 9.15 10.02 15.76
N GLN A 537 9.10 11.25 16.27
CA GLN A 537 9.38 12.48 15.54
C GLN A 537 10.76 13.08 15.87
N THR A 538 11.41 12.62 16.94
CA THR A 538 12.56 13.33 17.54
C THR A 538 13.79 12.44 17.82
N PHE A 539 13.64 11.11 17.75
CA PHE A 539 14.71 10.18 18.13
C PHE A 539 15.98 10.28 17.27
N ASP A 540 15.85 10.76 16.03
CA ASP A 540 16.95 10.94 15.08
C ASP A 540 17.40 12.40 14.92
N LYS A 541 16.89 13.31 15.74
CA LYS A 541 17.17 14.77 15.69
C LYS A 541 18.66 15.12 15.58
N TYR A 542 19.53 14.36 16.25
CA TYR A 542 20.98 14.58 16.26
C TYR A 542 21.76 13.60 15.36
N GLY A 543 21.03 12.83 14.56
CA GLY A 543 21.55 11.83 13.64
C GLY A 543 21.98 10.52 14.29
N LYS A 544 22.41 9.59 13.44
CA LYS A 544 22.90 8.28 13.84
C LYS A 544 24.18 8.40 14.68
N SER A 545 24.36 7.48 15.63
CA SER A 545 25.60 7.30 16.37
C SER A 545 26.26 5.97 16.02
N THR A 546 27.58 5.94 16.07
CA THR A 546 28.39 4.70 15.99
C THR A 546 28.82 4.22 17.37
N THR A 547 28.46 4.94 18.44
CA THR A 547 28.95 4.68 19.80
C THR A 547 28.03 3.78 20.63
N CYS A 548 26.96 3.23 20.05
CA CYS A 548 26.22 2.17 20.75
C CYS A 548 27.07 0.91 20.81
N LYS A 549 26.96 0.21 21.93
CA LYS A 549 27.57 -1.11 22.13
C LYS A 549 26.82 -2.14 21.25
N GLY A 550 27.53 -3.20 20.84
CA GLY A 550 26.96 -4.27 20.01
C GLY A 550 25.89 -5.13 20.71
N ASP A 551 25.72 -4.96 22.02
CA ASP A 551 24.69 -5.61 22.85
C ASP A 551 23.28 -5.01 22.68
N ARG A 552 23.17 -3.97 21.84
CA ARG A 552 21.94 -3.21 21.56
C ARG A 552 21.39 -2.44 22.77
N LYS A 553 22.19 -2.20 23.81
CA LYS A 553 21.77 -1.48 25.01
C LYS A 553 22.29 -0.03 25.04
N GLY A 554 22.53 0.55 23.87
CA GLY A 554 23.01 1.91 23.72
C GLY A 554 24.48 2.08 24.11
N GLY A 555 24.86 3.33 24.36
CA GLY A 555 26.16 3.73 24.89
C GLY A 555 26.02 5.01 25.72
N PRO A 556 27.09 5.52 26.34
CA PRO A 556 27.00 6.66 27.28
C PRO A 556 26.32 7.91 26.70
N ARG A 557 26.48 8.16 25.40
CA ARG A 557 25.85 9.28 24.66
C ARG A 557 25.10 8.80 23.41
N ALA A 558 24.60 7.57 23.46
CA ALA A 558 23.86 7.00 22.34
C ALA A 558 22.76 6.05 22.79
N LYS A 559 21.63 6.12 22.10
CA LYS A 559 20.44 5.34 22.36
C LYS A 559 20.24 4.32 21.25
N ASN A 560 20.10 3.06 21.61
CA ASN A 560 19.50 2.10 20.70
C ASN A 560 17.99 2.29 20.75
N VAL A 561 17.40 2.72 19.64
CA VAL A 561 15.97 2.99 19.51
C VAL A 561 15.31 1.75 18.95
N TYR A 562 14.10 1.50 19.42
CA TYR A 562 13.27 0.35 19.11
C TYR A 562 11.84 0.81 18.89
N VAL A 563 11.12 0.13 17.99
CA VAL A 563 9.67 0.24 17.86
C VAL A 563 9.05 -0.91 18.66
N VAL A 564 8.14 -0.62 19.58
CA VAL A 564 7.30 -1.66 20.20
C VAL A 564 5.99 -1.78 19.44
N ASN A 565 5.48 -3.01 19.38
CA ASN A 565 4.15 -3.41 18.91
C ASN A 565 4.13 -3.91 17.44
N PRO A 566 4.26 -5.23 17.18
CA PRO A 566 4.06 -5.83 15.87
C PRO A 566 2.63 -6.38 15.70
N LEU A 567 1.72 -6.15 16.67
CA LEU A 567 0.30 -6.47 16.50
C LEU A 567 -0.52 -5.31 15.92
N VAL A 568 0.14 -4.19 15.65
CA VAL A 568 -0.15 -3.41 14.45
C VAL A 568 1.20 -3.09 13.81
N LEU A 569 1.90 -4.12 13.28
CA LEU A 569 2.78 -3.80 12.18
C LEU A 569 1.93 -2.97 11.20
N PRO A 570 2.44 -1.82 10.72
CA PRO A 570 1.70 -1.03 9.73
C PRO A 570 1.62 -1.76 8.39
N TYR A 571 1.95 -3.04 8.37
CA TYR A 571 1.83 -3.96 7.27
C TYR A 571 1.55 -5.37 7.77
N GLU A 572 0.88 -6.16 6.93
CA GLU A 572 0.53 -7.56 7.18
C GLU A 572 1.03 -8.40 6.01
N THR A 573 1.43 -9.64 6.26
CA THR A 573 1.84 -10.52 5.17
C THR A 573 0.62 -10.94 4.35
N ILE A 574 0.74 -10.86 3.02
CA ILE A 574 -0.23 -11.45 2.09
C ILE A 574 0.12 -12.93 1.87
N GLY A 575 1.40 -13.23 1.71
CA GLY A 575 1.89 -14.59 1.47
C GLY A 575 3.16 -14.65 0.64
N CYS A 576 3.50 -15.85 0.19
CA CYS A 576 4.68 -16.13 -0.60
C CYS A 576 4.35 -16.31 -2.09
N TYR A 577 5.07 -15.60 -2.97
CA TYR A 577 4.81 -15.55 -4.41
C TYR A 577 6.08 -15.75 -5.22
N GLN A 578 5.95 -16.41 -6.38
CA GLN A 578 7.08 -16.66 -7.28
C GLN A 578 7.55 -15.36 -7.93
N ASP A 579 8.84 -15.30 -8.25
CA ASP A 579 9.46 -14.21 -8.98
C ASP A 579 10.45 -14.76 -10.02
N HIS A 580 10.71 -14.01 -11.08
CA HIS A 580 11.59 -14.42 -12.18
C HIS A 580 12.43 -13.24 -12.68
N GLY A 581 13.29 -13.48 -13.68
CA GLY A 581 14.15 -12.45 -14.28
C GLY A 581 13.36 -11.23 -14.80
N ASP A 582 12.18 -11.48 -15.38
CA ASP A 582 11.15 -10.46 -15.59
C ASP A 582 10.37 -10.29 -14.29
N ARG A 583 10.68 -9.26 -13.50
CA ARG A 583 10.24 -9.17 -12.10
C ARG A 583 8.72 -8.99 -11.98
N ALA A 584 8.10 -9.69 -11.02
CA ALA A 584 6.71 -9.45 -10.64
C ALA A 584 6.51 -8.09 -9.97
N ILE A 585 7.49 -7.66 -9.18
CA ILE A 585 7.55 -6.33 -8.57
C ILE A 585 8.97 -5.79 -8.78
N PRO A 586 9.14 -4.58 -9.32
CA PRO A 586 10.47 -4.02 -9.55
C PRO A 586 11.19 -3.72 -8.22
N THR A 587 12.52 -3.80 -8.27
CA THR A 587 13.38 -3.57 -7.10
C THR A 587 13.48 -2.10 -6.72
N LEU A 588 13.71 -1.84 -5.43
CA LEU A 588 14.16 -0.55 -4.93
C LEU A 588 15.64 -0.53 -4.51
N GLU A 589 16.37 -1.65 -4.66
CA GLU A 589 17.79 -1.68 -4.33
C GLU A 589 18.56 -0.61 -5.13
N GLY A 590 19.38 0.17 -4.44
CA GLY A 590 20.12 1.30 -5.03
C GLY A 590 19.30 2.57 -5.32
N GLN A 591 17.98 2.57 -5.09
CA GLN A 591 17.10 3.72 -5.35
C GLN A 591 16.68 4.48 -4.08
N ASP A 592 16.83 3.89 -2.89
CA ASP A 592 16.57 4.57 -1.62
C ASP A 592 17.73 4.38 -0.64
N SER A 593 18.21 5.49 -0.06
CA SER A 593 19.31 5.50 0.91
C SER A 593 19.02 4.67 2.17
N ILE A 594 17.75 4.38 2.49
CA ILE A 594 17.40 3.52 3.63
C ILE A 594 17.76 2.05 3.38
N LEU A 595 17.90 1.65 2.12
CA LEU A 595 18.28 0.31 1.69
C LEU A 595 19.82 0.21 1.61
N ASP A 596 20.47 0.42 2.75
CA ASP A 596 21.92 0.44 2.88
C ASP A 596 22.56 -0.96 2.95
N GLY A 597 23.80 -1.07 2.48
CA GLY A 597 24.58 -2.32 2.52
C GLY A 597 24.00 -3.47 1.69
N SER A 598 24.61 -4.65 1.81
CA SER A 598 24.17 -5.85 1.10
C SER A 598 22.84 -6.35 1.65
N TYR A 599 21.85 -6.49 0.76
CA TYR A 599 20.50 -6.92 1.12
C TYR A 599 20.48 -8.31 1.80
N LYS A 600 21.46 -9.18 1.54
CA LYS A 600 21.56 -10.54 2.12
C LYS A 600 21.73 -10.56 3.63
N VAL A 601 22.39 -9.54 4.17
CA VAL A 601 22.76 -9.44 5.59
C VAL A 601 22.20 -8.17 6.24
N ARG A 602 21.37 -7.42 5.50
CA ARG A 602 20.81 -6.14 5.94
C ARG A 602 19.94 -6.36 7.18
N LEU A 603 20.33 -5.73 8.27
CA LEU A 603 19.50 -5.64 9.47
C LEU A 603 18.20 -4.91 9.15
N GLU A 604 17.09 -5.40 9.69
CA GLU A 604 15.75 -4.79 9.55
C GLU A 604 15.26 -4.69 8.10
N ALA A 605 15.67 -5.61 7.22
CA ALA A 605 15.33 -5.55 5.80
C ALA A 605 13.83 -5.36 5.49
N ILE A 606 12.94 -6.01 6.27
CA ILE A 606 11.49 -5.88 6.13
C ILE A 606 11.04 -4.45 6.48
N ASN A 607 11.45 -3.92 7.64
CA ASN A 607 11.08 -2.57 8.05
C ASN A 607 11.68 -1.51 7.12
N LYS A 608 12.94 -1.65 6.70
CA LYS A 608 13.56 -0.74 5.73
C LYS A 608 12.83 -0.75 4.39
N CYS A 609 12.41 -1.92 3.91
CA CYS A 609 11.61 -2.03 2.71
C CYS A 609 10.21 -1.41 2.87
N TYR A 610 9.56 -1.64 4.01
CA TYR A 610 8.31 -0.98 4.39
C TYR A 610 8.45 0.54 4.35
N GLN A 611 9.48 1.10 5.00
CA GLN A 611 9.69 2.55 5.04
C GLN A 611 9.99 3.11 3.64
N ALA A 612 10.76 2.40 2.82
CA ALA A 612 11.02 2.79 1.43
C ALA A 612 9.74 2.80 0.57
N ALA A 613 8.84 1.84 0.79
CA ALA A 613 7.53 1.76 0.13
C ALA A 613 6.58 2.85 0.63
N LYS A 614 6.49 3.03 1.95
CA LYS A 614 5.67 4.07 2.59
C LYS A 614 6.09 5.47 2.14
N LYS A 615 7.39 5.75 2.08
CA LYS A 615 7.96 7.01 1.59
C LYS A 615 7.53 7.34 0.16
N ARG A 616 7.20 6.32 -0.65
CA ARG A 616 6.71 6.44 -2.03
C ARG A 616 5.17 6.37 -2.14
N GLY A 617 4.47 6.26 -1.02
CA GLY A 617 3.01 6.13 -1.00
C GLY A 617 2.49 4.78 -1.53
N PHE A 618 3.35 3.77 -1.68
CA PHE A 618 2.92 2.45 -2.17
C PHE A 618 2.32 1.62 -1.03
N GLN A 619 1.29 0.83 -1.34
CA GLN A 619 0.54 0.04 -0.36
C GLN A 619 1.00 -1.43 -0.28
N VAL A 620 1.84 -1.89 -1.21
CA VAL A 620 2.35 -3.27 -1.24
C VAL A 620 3.85 -3.25 -1.45
N PHE A 621 4.58 -4.03 -0.65
CA PHE A 621 6.01 -4.26 -0.83
C PHE A 621 6.34 -5.74 -0.67
N ALA A 622 7.52 -6.13 -1.14
CA ALA A 622 8.02 -7.49 -1.04
C ALA A 622 9.47 -7.51 -0.59
N VAL A 623 9.81 -8.57 0.13
CA VAL A 623 11.19 -8.90 0.50
C VAL A 623 11.54 -10.25 -0.09
N GLN A 624 12.66 -10.30 -0.82
CA GLN A 624 13.18 -11.51 -1.45
C GLN A 624 14.53 -11.91 -0.86
N ASP A 625 14.72 -13.22 -0.72
CA ASP A 625 15.99 -13.89 -0.48
C ASP A 625 16.99 -13.18 0.45
N GLY A 626 16.54 -12.88 1.68
CA GLY A 626 17.39 -12.36 2.76
C GLY A 626 17.29 -10.86 3.01
N GLY A 627 16.61 -10.11 2.12
CA GLY A 627 16.34 -8.68 2.36
C GLY A 627 16.22 -7.80 1.14
N TRP A 628 16.23 -8.37 -0.07
CA TRP A 628 16.10 -7.62 -1.32
C TRP A 628 14.71 -7.00 -1.41
N CYS A 629 14.65 -5.68 -1.50
CA CYS A 629 13.41 -4.94 -1.43
C CYS A 629 12.82 -4.67 -2.81
N ALA A 630 11.50 -4.88 -2.95
CA ALA A 630 10.74 -4.55 -4.14
C ALA A 630 9.39 -3.93 -3.80
N THR A 631 8.98 -2.92 -4.57
CA THR A 631 7.67 -2.27 -4.47
C THR A 631 7.45 -1.38 -5.70
N SER A 632 6.19 -1.05 -5.99
CA SER A 632 5.77 -0.11 -7.03
C SER A 632 4.32 0.32 -6.79
N ALA A 633 3.87 1.36 -7.50
CA ALA A 633 2.46 1.73 -7.53
C ALA A 633 1.56 0.59 -8.03
N SER A 634 2.07 -0.24 -8.94
CA SER A 634 1.36 -1.41 -9.49
C SER A 634 1.55 -2.69 -8.68
N ALA A 635 2.35 -2.68 -7.61
CA ALA A 635 2.75 -3.89 -6.90
C ALA A 635 1.55 -4.72 -6.46
N ALA A 636 0.49 -4.05 -5.97
CA ALA A 636 -0.76 -4.68 -5.61
C ALA A 636 -1.38 -5.52 -6.72
N LYS A 637 -1.24 -5.14 -8.00
CA LYS A 637 -1.77 -5.88 -9.15
C LYS A 637 -0.79 -6.95 -9.67
N THR A 638 0.51 -6.74 -9.50
CA THR A 638 1.54 -7.54 -10.20
C THR A 638 2.22 -8.61 -9.34
N PHE A 639 2.14 -8.55 -8.01
CA PHE A 639 2.83 -9.54 -7.15
C PHE A 639 2.38 -10.99 -7.39
N THR A 640 1.16 -11.19 -7.91
CA THR A 640 0.59 -12.50 -8.25
C THR A 640 0.98 -13.01 -9.64
N LYS A 641 1.79 -12.27 -10.41
CA LYS A 641 2.12 -12.56 -11.83
C LYS A 641 2.53 -14.01 -12.09
N TYR A 642 3.29 -14.61 -11.18
CA TYR A 642 3.80 -15.99 -11.32
C TYR A 642 3.17 -16.99 -10.35
N GLY A 643 2.13 -16.57 -9.60
CA GLY A 643 1.45 -17.45 -8.65
C GLY A 643 2.18 -17.64 -7.32
N LYS A 644 1.66 -18.56 -6.49
CA LYS A 644 2.15 -18.83 -5.13
C LYS A 644 3.46 -19.62 -5.15
N SER A 645 4.32 -19.36 -4.16
CA SER A 645 5.56 -20.10 -3.93
C SER A 645 5.56 -20.71 -2.53
N SER A 646 6.24 -21.84 -2.35
CA SER A 646 6.56 -22.44 -1.05
C SER A 646 8.02 -22.19 -0.62
N ALA A 647 8.79 -21.46 -1.44
CA ALA A 647 10.22 -21.26 -1.21
C ALA A 647 10.55 -20.12 -0.23
N CYS A 648 9.57 -19.33 0.23
CA CYS A 648 9.81 -18.32 1.25
C CYS A 648 10.16 -18.98 2.59
N LYS A 649 11.11 -18.38 3.30
CA LYS A 649 11.49 -18.78 4.64
C LYS A 649 10.50 -18.24 5.66
N SER A 650 10.43 -18.88 6.82
CA SER A 650 9.60 -18.45 7.96
C SER A 650 10.04 -17.15 8.62
N ASP A 651 11.20 -16.60 8.23
CA ASP A 651 11.73 -15.32 8.73
C ASP A 651 11.10 -14.08 8.08
N GLY A 652 10.22 -14.27 7.09
CA GLY A 652 9.55 -13.20 6.36
C GLY A 652 10.42 -12.49 5.32
N LYS A 653 11.64 -12.96 5.07
CA LYS A 653 12.57 -12.31 4.12
C LYS A 653 12.54 -12.93 2.73
N GLY A 654 11.45 -13.63 2.41
CA GLY A 654 11.29 -14.36 1.15
C GLY A 654 12.25 -15.55 1.04
N GLY A 655 12.48 -15.97 -0.19
CA GLY A 655 13.41 -17.04 -0.53
C GLY A 655 14.00 -16.84 -1.93
N PRO A 656 14.88 -17.73 -2.38
CA PRO A 656 15.42 -17.67 -3.74
C PRO A 656 14.27 -17.63 -4.76
N TRP A 657 14.21 -16.55 -5.55
CA TRP A 657 13.13 -16.32 -6.52
C TRP A 657 11.70 -16.38 -5.92
N ALA A 658 11.58 -16.05 -4.63
CA ALA A 658 10.31 -16.05 -3.93
C ALA A 658 10.15 -14.79 -3.06
N ASN A 659 9.13 -14.01 -3.38
CA ASN A 659 8.77 -12.78 -2.70
C ASN A 659 7.87 -13.09 -1.50
N GLN A 660 8.32 -12.73 -0.30
CA GLN A 660 7.39 -12.55 0.81
C GLN A 660 6.72 -11.19 0.63
N VAL A 661 5.41 -11.18 0.37
CA VAL A 661 4.67 -9.96 0.03
C VAL A 661 3.90 -9.47 1.23
N TYR A 662 3.93 -8.15 1.43
CA TYR A 662 3.31 -7.44 2.53
C TYR A 662 2.38 -6.35 2.03
N TYR A 663 1.21 -6.24 2.66
CA TYR A 663 0.26 -5.15 2.49
C TYR A 663 0.42 -4.14 3.62
N ILE A 664 0.63 -2.87 3.30
CA ILE A 664 0.66 -1.78 4.27
C ILE A 664 -0.77 -1.49 4.72
N LYS A 665 -1.05 -1.75 6.00
CA LYS A 665 -2.39 -1.72 6.59
C LYS A 665 -3.02 -0.34 6.43
N ALA A 666 -3.92 -0.23 5.44
CA ALA A 666 -4.69 0.98 5.15
C ALA A 666 -6.19 0.75 5.33
N TYR A 667 -6.59 0.09 6.43
CA TYR A 667 -8.00 -0.11 6.77
C TYR A 667 -8.23 -0.03 8.28
N VAL A 668 -9.49 0.12 8.69
CA VAL A 668 -9.94 0.19 10.08
C VAL A 668 -11.25 -0.59 10.25
N ALA A 669 -11.34 -1.40 11.30
CA ALA A 669 -12.58 -2.09 11.65
C ALA A 669 -13.66 -1.06 12.07
N VAL A 670 -14.85 -1.17 11.47
CA VAL A 670 -16.02 -0.34 11.75
C VAL A 670 -16.87 -0.99 12.83
N GLY A 671 -17.11 -2.29 12.72
CA GLY A 671 -17.91 -3.05 13.69
C GLY A 671 -18.37 -4.41 13.17
N CYS A 672 -19.19 -5.07 13.99
CA CYS A 672 -19.79 -6.37 13.73
C CYS A 672 -21.27 -6.24 13.34
N TYR A 673 -21.66 -6.86 12.22
CA TYR A 673 -23.00 -6.73 11.64
C TYR A 673 -23.57 -8.10 11.28
N MET A 674 -24.89 -8.22 11.37
CA MET A 674 -25.60 -9.45 11.00
C MET A 674 -25.54 -9.65 9.49
N GLU A 675 -25.42 -10.91 9.06
CA GLU A 675 -25.42 -11.30 7.65
C GLU A 675 -26.43 -12.44 7.41
N LYS A 676 -27.13 -12.39 6.28
CA LYS A 676 -28.18 -13.36 5.91
C LYS A 676 -27.90 -14.00 4.54
N GLN A 677 -28.78 -14.91 4.12
CA GLN A 677 -28.69 -15.59 2.81
C GLN A 677 -28.80 -14.60 1.64
N ASP A 678 -29.76 -13.68 1.70
CA ASP A 678 -29.73 -12.45 0.90
C ASP A 678 -28.62 -11.57 1.48
N ARG A 679 -27.43 -11.60 0.89
CA ARG A 679 -26.24 -10.99 1.51
C ARG A 679 -26.34 -9.47 1.49
N ALA A 680 -25.90 -8.83 2.57
CA ALA A 680 -25.74 -7.38 2.63
C ALA A 680 -24.61 -6.89 1.71
N ILE A 681 -23.54 -7.68 1.58
CA ILE A 681 -22.41 -7.41 0.69
C ILE A 681 -22.07 -8.67 -0.11
N GLU A 682 -21.89 -8.51 -1.42
CA GLU A 682 -21.47 -9.60 -2.30
C GLU A 682 -20.09 -10.16 -1.94
N THR A 683 -19.94 -11.47 -2.12
CA THR A 683 -18.66 -12.14 -1.93
C THR A 683 -17.67 -11.84 -3.06
N LEU A 684 -16.38 -11.77 -2.71
CA LEU A 684 -15.25 -11.74 -3.65
C LEU A 684 -14.55 -13.10 -3.79
N GLU A 685 -15.00 -14.15 -3.11
CA GLU A 685 -14.39 -15.48 -3.23
C GLU A 685 -14.45 -15.97 -4.69
N GLY A 686 -13.32 -16.47 -5.20
CA GLY A 686 -13.17 -16.87 -6.60
C GLY A 686 -13.11 -15.71 -7.62
N LYS A 687 -13.45 -14.47 -7.24
CA LYS A 687 -13.41 -13.28 -8.11
C LYS A 687 -12.04 -12.59 -8.17
N ASP A 688 -11.13 -12.89 -7.23
CA ASP A 688 -9.72 -12.43 -7.26
C ASP A 688 -8.74 -13.62 -7.15
N SER A 689 -7.62 -13.53 -7.88
CA SER A 689 -6.48 -14.45 -7.84
C SER A 689 -5.97 -14.82 -6.44
N ILE A 690 -6.07 -13.93 -5.44
CA ILE A 690 -5.61 -14.19 -4.06
C ILE A 690 -6.66 -14.84 -3.17
N LEU A 691 -7.88 -15.04 -3.69
CA LEU A 691 -9.03 -15.62 -2.99
C LEU A 691 -9.49 -16.95 -3.64
N LYS A 692 -8.54 -17.71 -4.20
CA LYS A 692 -8.82 -19.02 -4.82
C LYS A 692 -8.77 -20.19 -3.83
N ASP A 693 -7.98 -20.05 -2.77
CA ASP A 693 -7.88 -20.98 -1.65
C ASP A 693 -9.12 -20.92 -0.76
N SER A 694 -9.44 -22.05 -0.11
CA SER A 694 -10.57 -22.13 0.82
C SER A 694 -10.46 -21.07 1.91
N TYR A 695 -11.52 -20.27 2.08
CA TYR A 695 -11.51 -19.16 3.03
C TYR A 695 -11.31 -19.60 4.49
N ASN A 696 -11.73 -20.82 4.86
CA ASN A 696 -11.64 -21.39 6.21
C ASN A 696 -10.21 -21.73 6.66
N SER A 697 -9.29 -21.92 5.73
CA SER A 697 -7.89 -22.31 6.01
C SER A 697 -6.88 -21.34 5.42
N ARG A 698 -7.36 -20.27 4.79
CA ARG A 698 -6.53 -19.27 4.12
C ARG A 698 -5.77 -18.44 5.15
N GLU A 699 -4.45 -18.41 5.00
CA GLU A 699 -3.61 -17.50 5.77
C GLU A 699 -3.91 -16.03 5.44
N ASN A 700 -3.92 -15.19 6.47
CA ASN A 700 -4.10 -13.73 6.42
C ASN A 700 -5.37 -13.30 5.66
N PRO A 701 -6.56 -13.80 6.05
CA PRO A 701 -7.80 -13.59 5.30
C PRO A 701 -8.20 -12.11 5.21
N ILE A 702 -7.97 -11.33 6.27
CA ILE A 702 -8.28 -9.89 6.31
C ILE A 702 -7.40 -9.11 5.33
N ALA A 703 -6.08 -9.33 5.36
CA ALA A 703 -5.14 -8.66 4.46
C ALA A 703 -5.41 -8.99 2.98
N LYS A 704 -5.69 -10.27 2.68
CA LYS A 704 -6.06 -10.69 1.32
C LYS A 704 -7.39 -10.07 0.88
N CYS A 705 -8.39 -10.02 1.76
CA CYS A 705 -9.65 -9.38 1.44
C CYS A 705 -9.50 -7.87 1.18
N ALA A 706 -8.70 -7.19 2.00
CA ALA A 706 -8.37 -5.77 1.81
C ALA A 706 -7.70 -5.51 0.45
N VAL A 707 -6.74 -6.35 0.06
CA VAL A 707 -6.04 -6.22 -1.23
C VAL A 707 -6.98 -6.51 -2.41
N ALA A 708 -7.86 -7.50 -2.28
CA ALA A 708 -8.84 -7.81 -3.31
C ALA A 708 -9.86 -6.66 -3.49
N ALA A 709 -10.35 -6.08 -2.39
CA ALA A 709 -11.21 -4.91 -2.41
C ALA A 709 -10.50 -3.68 -3.02
N MET A 710 -9.25 -3.44 -2.63
CA MET A 710 -8.41 -2.35 -3.16
C MET A 710 -8.16 -2.49 -4.65
N ARG A 711 -7.88 -3.70 -5.17
CA ARG A 711 -7.71 -3.97 -6.60
C ARG A 711 -8.96 -3.62 -7.42
N LYS A 712 -10.14 -3.71 -6.80
CA LYS A 712 -11.45 -3.39 -7.37
C LYS A 712 -11.89 -1.93 -7.09
N GLY A 713 -11.10 -1.15 -6.36
CA GLY A 713 -11.43 0.24 -6.00
C GLY A 713 -12.57 0.35 -4.98
N TYR A 714 -12.81 -0.69 -4.18
CA TYR A 714 -13.85 -0.64 -3.15
C TYR A 714 -13.32 0.00 -1.86
N SER A 715 -14.07 0.97 -1.34
CA SER A 715 -13.74 1.70 -0.11
C SER A 715 -14.07 0.94 1.17
N MET A 716 -14.74 -0.21 1.06
CA MET A 716 -15.14 -1.04 2.19
C MET A 716 -15.10 -2.52 1.83
N PHE A 717 -14.71 -3.34 2.80
CA PHE A 717 -14.78 -4.79 2.72
C PHE A 717 -15.25 -5.40 4.04
N ALA A 718 -15.60 -6.67 4.01
CA ALA A 718 -16.08 -7.43 5.13
C ALA A 718 -15.49 -8.84 5.10
N VAL A 719 -15.29 -9.41 6.29
CA VAL A 719 -14.85 -10.80 6.46
C VAL A 719 -15.88 -11.53 7.32
N GLN A 720 -16.27 -12.72 6.90
CA GLN A 720 -17.23 -13.59 7.56
C GLN A 720 -16.59 -14.94 7.90
N ASP A 721 -16.94 -15.48 9.06
CA ASP A 721 -16.72 -16.89 9.44
C ASP A 721 -15.32 -17.42 9.08
N GLY A 722 -14.29 -16.91 9.75
CA GLY A 722 -12.90 -17.38 9.61
C GLY A 722 -12.17 -16.89 8.36
N GLY A 723 -12.87 -16.29 7.39
CA GLY A 723 -12.16 -15.64 6.30
C GLY A 723 -12.93 -15.27 5.03
N LEU A 724 -14.20 -15.63 4.88
CA LEU A 724 -14.98 -15.38 3.66
C LEU A 724 -15.04 -13.87 3.36
N CYS A 725 -14.49 -13.49 2.23
CA CYS A 725 -14.31 -12.11 1.82
C CYS A 725 -15.54 -11.60 1.06
N ALA A 726 -15.98 -10.39 1.41
CA ALA A 726 -17.05 -9.67 0.73
C ALA A 726 -16.67 -8.20 0.59
N ALA A 727 -17.00 -7.58 -0.54
CA ALA A 727 -16.79 -6.16 -0.79
C ALA A 727 -17.60 -5.72 -2.01
N GLY A 728 -17.91 -4.42 -2.10
CA GLY A 728 -18.64 -3.89 -3.24
C GLY A 728 -18.79 -2.38 -3.18
N VAL A 729 -19.20 -1.79 -4.30
CA VAL A 729 -19.38 -0.33 -4.45
C VAL A 729 -20.47 0.20 -3.50
N THR A 730 -21.53 -0.59 -3.30
CA THR A 730 -22.67 -0.27 -2.42
C THR A 730 -22.46 -0.67 -0.96
N ALA A 731 -21.31 -1.29 -0.64
CA ALA A 731 -21.02 -1.78 0.71
C ALA A 731 -21.22 -0.68 1.77
N PRO A 732 -20.75 0.58 1.61
CA PRO A 732 -20.98 1.66 2.57
C PRO A 732 -22.46 1.89 2.93
N GLN A 733 -23.39 1.61 2.01
CA GLN A 733 -24.83 1.79 2.18
C GLN A 733 -25.55 0.53 2.70
N THR A 734 -25.03 -0.67 2.43
CA THR A 734 -25.78 -1.90 2.65
C THR A 734 -25.29 -2.79 3.79
N PHE A 735 -24.05 -2.62 4.27
CA PHE A 735 -23.45 -3.55 5.24
C PHE A 735 -24.24 -3.69 6.56
N ASP A 736 -24.95 -2.65 6.99
CA ASP A 736 -25.74 -2.61 8.22
C ASP A 736 -27.24 -2.88 8.00
N LYS A 737 -27.65 -3.32 6.80
CA LYS A 737 -29.05 -3.64 6.43
C LYS A 737 -29.75 -4.54 7.44
N TYR A 738 -29.04 -5.49 8.05
CA TYR A 738 -29.61 -6.41 9.04
C TYR A 738 -29.36 -6.01 10.49
N GLY A 739 -28.65 -4.91 10.75
CA GLY A 739 -28.30 -4.43 12.08
C GLY A 739 -27.01 -5.04 12.64
N LYS A 740 -26.68 -4.69 13.88
CA LYS A 740 -25.45 -5.12 14.55
C LYS A 740 -25.53 -6.57 15.01
N SER A 741 -24.38 -7.24 15.05
CA SER A 741 -24.24 -8.58 15.60
C SER A 741 -23.24 -8.61 16.76
N THR A 742 -23.34 -9.63 17.60
CA THR A 742 -22.37 -9.97 18.66
C THR A 742 -21.61 -11.25 18.33
N TYR A 743 -21.90 -11.90 17.20
CA TYR A 743 -21.32 -13.19 16.80
C TYR A 743 -20.02 -13.07 16.02
N CYS A 744 -19.42 -11.88 15.88
CA CYS A 744 -18.10 -11.79 15.26
C CYS A 744 -17.02 -12.23 16.24
N GLU A 745 -16.06 -12.99 15.73
CA GLU A 745 -14.87 -13.35 16.47
C GLU A 745 -13.99 -12.12 16.76
N VAL A 746 -13.29 -12.16 17.89
CA VAL A 746 -12.40 -11.07 18.36
C VAL A 746 -11.18 -10.86 17.45
N ASP A 747 -10.84 -11.85 16.63
CA ASP A 747 -9.76 -11.78 15.64
C ASP A 747 -10.13 -10.95 14.39
N GLY A 748 -11.40 -10.55 14.29
CA GLY A 748 -11.92 -9.73 13.21
C GLY A 748 -12.25 -10.49 11.92
N THR A 749 -12.26 -11.82 11.93
CA THR A 749 -12.62 -12.63 10.76
C THR A 749 -14.14 -12.81 10.59
N GLY A 750 -14.94 -12.12 11.40
CA GLY A 750 -16.40 -12.29 11.43
C GLY A 750 -16.79 -13.56 12.17
N GLY A 751 -18.00 -14.05 11.95
CA GLY A 751 -18.45 -15.31 12.53
C GLY A 751 -19.68 -15.88 11.82
N PRO A 752 -20.24 -16.99 12.30
CA PRO A 752 -21.41 -17.61 11.69
C PRO A 752 -22.59 -16.62 11.64
N GLY A 753 -23.04 -16.28 10.43
CA GLY A 753 -24.10 -15.28 10.21
C GLY A 753 -23.72 -13.84 10.61
N ALA A 754 -22.44 -13.52 10.74
CA ALA A 754 -21.97 -12.19 11.10
C ALA A 754 -20.71 -11.79 10.33
N ILE A 755 -20.71 -10.55 9.85
CA ILE A 755 -19.59 -9.95 9.13
C ILE A 755 -18.88 -8.93 10.03
N ASN A 756 -17.56 -8.99 10.07
CA ASN A 756 -16.76 -7.89 10.59
C ASN A 756 -16.41 -6.95 9.43
N VAL A 757 -16.82 -5.69 9.54
CA VAL A 757 -16.75 -4.70 8.45
C VAL A 757 -15.55 -3.78 8.64
N TYR A 758 -14.87 -3.48 7.53
CA TYR A 758 -13.65 -2.69 7.49
C TYR A 758 -13.75 -1.57 6.46
N LEU A 759 -13.46 -0.35 6.90
CA LEU A 759 -13.35 0.84 6.06
C LEU A 759 -11.90 0.99 5.61
N MET A 760 -11.67 1.17 4.30
CA MET A 760 -10.38 1.55 3.77
C MET A 760 -10.05 2.98 4.22
N LYS A 761 -8.85 3.20 4.75
CA LYS A 761 -8.37 4.51 5.23
C LYS A 761 -8.01 5.41 4.06
N GLU A 762 -9.03 5.84 3.34
CA GLU A 762 -8.92 6.78 2.22
C GLU A 762 -9.25 8.20 2.72
N TYR A 763 -8.66 8.61 3.83
CA TYR A 763 -8.80 9.98 4.34
C TYR A 763 -7.49 10.49 4.94
N GLU A 764 -7.28 11.80 4.82
CA GLU A 764 -6.11 12.49 5.30
C GLU A 764 -6.47 13.62 6.23
N VAL A 765 -5.58 13.88 7.21
CA VAL A 765 -5.70 15.01 8.11
C VAL A 765 -5.34 16.28 7.34
N VAL A 766 -6.30 17.19 7.20
CA VAL A 766 -6.11 18.54 6.66
C VAL A 766 -5.51 19.46 7.71
N GLY A 767 -5.87 19.24 8.98
CA GLY A 767 -5.28 19.95 10.12
C GLY A 767 -6.29 20.32 11.20
N CYS A 768 -5.83 21.14 12.14
CA CYS A 768 -6.62 21.57 13.27
C CYS A 768 -7.16 22.99 13.10
N TYR A 769 -8.48 23.16 13.21
CA TYR A 769 -9.19 24.41 12.95
C TYR A 769 -10.11 24.79 14.11
N LYS A 770 -10.29 26.09 14.34
CA LYS A 770 -11.18 26.59 15.39
C LYS A 770 -12.63 26.39 14.97
N ASP A 771 -13.49 26.16 15.96
CA ASP A 771 -14.94 26.08 15.79
C ASP A 771 -15.63 27.04 16.76
N LYS A 772 -16.89 27.38 16.49
CA LYS A 772 -17.70 28.29 17.32
C LYS A 772 -19.14 27.80 17.41
N GLN A 773 -19.96 28.54 18.16
CA GLN A 773 -21.38 28.27 18.29
C GLN A 773 -22.08 28.27 16.92
N ASP A 774 -21.76 29.27 16.09
CA ASP A 774 -21.97 29.20 14.64
C ASP A 774 -20.91 28.25 14.09
N ARG A 775 -21.34 27.07 13.63
CA ARG A 775 -20.44 25.96 13.31
C ARG A 775 -19.82 26.18 11.94
N ALA A 776 -18.49 26.03 11.86
CA ALA A 776 -17.78 26.05 10.58
C ALA A 776 -18.18 24.85 9.67
N ILE A 777 -18.48 23.70 10.28
CA ILE A 777 -18.97 22.51 9.59
C ILE A 777 -20.17 21.99 10.38
N GLU A 778 -21.29 21.75 9.70
CA GLU A 778 -22.51 21.27 10.36
C GLU A 778 -22.36 19.87 10.97
N THR A 779 -23.07 19.66 12.08
CA THR A 779 -23.13 18.36 12.76
C THR A 779 -23.74 17.26 11.89
N LEU A 780 -23.16 16.07 11.97
CA LEU A 780 -23.78 14.82 11.51
C LEU A 780 -24.37 13.97 12.65
N GLU A 781 -24.15 14.36 13.91
CA GLU A 781 -24.75 13.66 15.05
C GLU A 781 -26.28 13.57 14.91
N GLY A 782 -26.83 12.36 15.07
CA GLY A 782 -28.26 12.08 14.90
C GLY A 782 -28.75 12.01 13.44
N LYS A 783 -27.90 12.27 12.44
CA LYS A 783 -28.27 12.21 11.01
C LYS A 783 -27.93 10.88 10.33
N ASP A 784 -27.01 10.09 10.88
CA ASP A 784 -26.62 8.77 10.33
C ASP A 784 -26.61 7.68 11.42
N SER A 785 -27.14 6.49 11.09
CA SER A 785 -27.23 5.35 12.00
C SER A 785 -25.86 4.83 12.47
N ILE A 786 -24.80 5.09 11.71
CA ILE A 786 -23.45 4.66 12.06
C ILE A 786 -22.86 5.46 13.22
N LEU A 787 -23.38 6.67 13.47
CA LEU A 787 -23.00 7.55 14.58
C LEU A 787 -23.80 7.16 15.82
N ASP A 788 -23.63 5.92 16.23
CA ASP A 788 -24.31 5.28 17.35
C ASP A 788 -23.79 5.75 18.71
N GLY A 789 -24.69 5.79 19.71
CA GLY A 789 -24.35 6.15 21.08
C GLY A 789 -23.88 7.59 21.26
N ALA A 790 -23.47 7.92 22.49
CA ALA A 790 -22.91 9.23 22.80
C ALA A 790 -21.52 9.37 22.19
N TYR A 791 -21.27 10.48 21.47
CA TYR A 791 -20.02 10.70 20.75
C TYR A 791 -18.79 10.47 21.65
N ASN A 792 -18.81 10.99 22.88
CA ASN A 792 -17.73 10.92 23.88
C ASN A 792 -17.29 9.51 24.32
N SER A 793 -18.06 8.48 23.98
CA SER A 793 -17.76 7.07 24.29
C SER A 793 -17.84 6.18 23.05
N ARG A 794 -18.06 6.75 21.86
CA ARG A 794 -18.22 6.02 20.61
C ARG A 794 -16.90 5.38 20.21
N ALA A 795 -16.92 4.06 20.00
CA ALA A 795 -15.76 3.37 19.44
C ALA A 795 -15.52 3.80 17.98
N LYS A 796 -14.23 4.02 17.63
CA LYS A 796 -13.77 4.36 16.27
C LYS A 796 -14.45 5.62 15.68
N PRO A 797 -14.44 6.76 16.40
CA PRO A 797 -15.23 7.93 16.02
C PRO A 797 -14.81 8.50 14.65
N ILE A 798 -13.51 8.52 14.33
CA ILE A 798 -13.01 9.01 13.04
C ILE A 798 -13.51 8.15 11.88
N ALA A 799 -13.43 6.82 11.99
CA ALA A 799 -13.87 5.91 10.94
C ALA A 799 -15.38 5.99 10.71
N LYS A 800 -16.16 6.06 11.79
CA LYS A 800 -17.61 6.21 11.71
C LYS A 800 -18.02 7.56 11.14
N CYS A 801 -17.31 8.63 11.48
CA CYS A 801 -17.55 9.95 10.92
C CYS A 801 -17.20 10.02 9.43
N ALA A 802 -16.07 9.44 9.01
CA ALA A 802 -15.70 9.29 7.61
C ALA A 802 -16.80 8.57 6.83
N LEU A 803 -17.27 7.43 7.35
CA LEU A 803 -18.33 6.64 6.73
C LEU A 803 -19.67 7.39 6.65
N ALA A 804 -20.07 8.10 7.71
CA ALA A 804 -21.27 8.94 7.69
C ALA A 804 -21.16 10.03 6.60
N ALA A 805 -20.01 10.71 6.49
CA ALA A 805 -19.76 11.69 5.44
C ALA A 805 -19.80 11.07 4.04
N MET A 806 -19.23 9.87 3.86
CA MET A 806 -19.27 9.12 2.59
C MET A 806 -20.70 8.75 2.18
N ARG A 807 -21.55 8.34 3.13
CA ARG A 807 -22.98 8.03 2.87
C ARG A 807 -23.75 9.24 2.37
N GLN A 808 -23.38 10.44 2.84
CA GLN A 808 -23.95 11.71 2.39
C GLN A 808 -23.28 12.28 1.13
N GLY A 809 -22.24 11.61 0.61
CA GLY A 809 -21.49 12.05 -0.57
C GLY A 809 -20.56 13.24 -0.34
N TYR A 810 -20.31 13.63 0.91
CA TYR A 810 -19.42 14.73 1.25
C TYR A 810 -17.95 14.36 1.03
N SER A 811 -17.12 15.37 0.73
CA SER A 811 -15.68 15.22 0.46
C SER A 811 -14.82 15.47 1.71
N MET A 812 -15.38 16.07 2.75
CA MET A 812 -14.67 16.48 3.95
C MET A 812 -15.53 16.22 5.19
N PHE A 813 -14.87 15.83 6.27
CA PHE A 813 -15.49 15.70 7.58
C PHE A 813 -14.56 16.23 8.67
N ALA A 814 -15.10 16.46 9.85
CA ALA A 814 -14.39 16.92 11.01
C ALA A 814 -14.80 16.12 12.24
N VAL A 815 -13.81 15.90 13.10
CA VAL A 815 -14.01 15.28 14.40
C VAL A 815 -13.59 16.29 15.46
N GLN A 816 -14.53 16.69 16.32
CA GLN A 816 -14.27 17.55 17.48
C GLN A 816 -13.94 16.68 18.72
N ASN A 817 -13.76 17.31 19.88
CA ASN A 817 -13.49 16.65 21.15
C ASN A 817 -14.41 15.46 21.44
N GLY A 818 -13.81 14.31 21.74
CA GLY A 818 -14.54 13.12 22.14
C GLY A 818 -15.32 12.51 20.98
N GLY A 819 -14.91 12.70 19.74
CA GLY A 819 -15.51 11.99 18.61
C GLY A 819 -16.79 12.59 18.02
N TRP A 820 -17.18 13.81 18.40
CA TRP A 820 -18.31 14.52 17.80
C TRP A 820 -18.06 14.75 16.30
N CYS A 821 -18.99 14.31 15.47
CA CYS A 821 -18.85 14.27 14.02
C CYS A 821 -19.57 15.42 13.32
N ALA A 822 -18.87 16.06 12.39
CA ALA A 822 -19.40 17.08 11.50
C ALA A 822 -18.98 16.85 10.06
N ALA A 823 -19.89 17.09 9.12
CA ALA A 823 -19.63 17.12 7.70
C ALA A 823 -20.80 17.82 6.99
N THR A 824 -20.50 18.60 5.96
CA THR A 824 -21.50 19.26 5.13
C THR A 824 -20.95 19.43 3.70
N ALA A 825 -21.84 19.67 2.74
CA ALA A 825 -21.46 19.87 1.34
C ALA A 825 -20.52 21.06 1.15
N THR A 826 -20.64 22.10 1.99
CA THR A 826 -19.83 23.31 1.94
C THR A 826 -18.55 23.25 2.79
N ALA A 827 -18.24 22.08 3.39
CA ALA A 827 -17.15 21.96 4.35
C ALA A 827 -15.79 22.37 3.76
N LEU A 828 -15.57 22.12 2.45
CA LEU A 828 -14.35 22.55 1.74
C LEU A 828 -14.16 24.07 1.75
N GLN A 829 -15.24 24.86 1.77
CA GLN A 829 -15.18 26.32 1.82
C GLN A 829 -15.17 26.86 3.25
N THR A 830 -15.79 26.18 4.19
CA THR A 830 -16.10 26.74 5.52
C THR A 830 -15.22 26.20 6.66
N PHE A 831 -14.50 25.09 6.48
CA PHE A 831 -13.74 24.44 7.57
C PHE A 831 -12.73 25.34 8.29
N ASN A 832 -12.19 26.35 7.59
CA ASN A 832 -11.17 27.27 8.09
C ASN A 832 -11.71 28.66 8.41
N GLU A 833 -13.04 28.86 8.43
CA GLU A 833 -13.70 30.16 8.63
C GLU A 833 -13.20 30.89 9.89
N TYR A 834 -12.92 30.14 10.96
CA TYR A 834 -12.42 30.71 12.23
C TYR A 834 -10.89 30.59 12.41
N GLY A 835 -10.17 30.14 11.38
CA GLY A 835 -8.72 30.00 11.37
C GLY A 835 -8.19 28.75 12.08
N LYS A 836 -6.86 28.61 12.11
CA LYS A 836 -6.17 27.45 12.70
C LYS A 836 -6.29 27.40 14.22
N SER A 837 -6.34 26.19 14.76
CA SER A 837 -6.32 25.90 16.19
C SER A 837 -5.10 25.05 16.55
N THR A 838 -4.62 25.18 17.79
CA THR A 838 -3.63 24.29 18.41
C THR A 838 -4.27 23.34 19.42
N GLY A 839 -5.61 23.35 19.52
CA GLY A 839 -6.37 22.63 20.54
C GLY A 839 -6.68 21.17 20.22
N CYS A 840 -6.39 20.69 19.00
CA CYS A 840 -6.65 19.29 18.64
C CYS A 840 -5.67 18.34 19.35
N LYS A 841 -6.15 17.13 19.60
CA LYS A 841 -5.38 16.09 20.25
C LYS A 841 -4.52 15.33 19.22
N ALA A 842 -3.46 14.70 19.70
CA ALA A 842 -2.58 13.88 18.86
C ALA A 842 -3.19 12.52 18.46
N ASP A 843 -4.33 12.15 19.03
CA ASP A 843 -5.07 10.92 18.73
C ASP A 843 -5.90 11.00 17.43
N GLY A 844 -5.89 12.15 16.77
CA GLY A 844 -6.68 12.42 15.58
C GLY A 844 -8.06 13.03 15.89
N GLU A 845 -8.46 13.15 17.14
CA GLU A 845 -9.65 13.89 17.50
C GLU A 845 -9.36 15.38 17.64
N GLY A 846 -10.41 16.17 17.47
CA GLY A 846 -10.38 17.58 17.81
C GLY A 846 -10.24 17.84 19.31
N GLY A 847 -10.25 19.11 19.64
CA GLY A 847 -10.29 19.61 21.02
C GLY A 847 -11.59 20.35 21.32
N PRO A 848 -11.79 20.82 22.55
CA PRO A 848 -12.90 21.70 22.87
C PRO A 848 -12.90 22.89 21.91
N TRP A 849 -13.96 23.03 21.09
CA TRP A 849 -14.06 24.04 20.02
C TRP A 849 -12.91 24.03 19.01
N ALA A 850 -12.30 22.86 18.78
CA ALA A 850 -11.28 22.66 17.78
C ALA A 850 -11.62 21.40 16.96
N ASN A 851 -11.76 21.55 15.65
CA ASN A 851 -12.06 20.49 14.72
C ASN A 851 -10.75 19.95 14.14
N ASN A 852 -10.50 18.66 14.29
CA ASN A 852 -9.52 18.01 13.44
C ASN A 852 -10.23 17.64 12.13
N VAL A 853 -9.82 18.28 11.04
CA VAL A 853 -10.49 18.23 9.75
C VAL A 853 -9.80 17.20 8.86
N TYR A 854 -10.61 16.44 8.13
CA TYR A 854 -10.19 15.35 7.28
C TYR A 854 -10.79 15.49 5.88
N ILE A 855 -9.98 15.22 4.86
CA ILE A 855 -10.45 15.10 3.48
C ILE A 855 -10.55 13.62 3.11
N LEU A 856 -11.66 13.25 2.48
CA LEU A 856 -11.86 11.91 1.92
C LEU A 856 -11.17 11.86 0.56
N ARG A 857 -10.12 11.04 0.43
CA ARG A 857 -9.55 10.68 -0.86
C ARG A 857 -10.62 9.88 -1.60
N ARG A 858 -11.25 10.47 -2.61
CA ARG A 858 -11.98 9.65 -3.57
C ARG A 858 -10.93 8.83 -4.32
N THR A 859 -11.04 7.51 -4.23
CA THR A 859 -10.30 6.60 -5.10
C THR A 859 -10.61 7.04 -6.53
N PHE A 860 -9.63 7.67 -7.18
CA PHE A 860 -9.66 7.92 -8.61
C PHE A 860 -9.77 6.55 -9.28
N LEU A 861 -10.95 6.25 -9.82
CA LEU A 861 -11.18 5.14 -10.73
C LEU A 861 -10.52 5.43 -12.06
#